data_AF-A0A9P3JSV4-F1
#
_entry.id   AF-A0A9P3JSV4-F1
#
_cell.length_a   1.000
_cell.length_b   1.000
_cell.length_c   1.000
_cell.angle_alpha   90.00
_cell.angle_beta   90.00
_cell.angle_gamma   90.00
#
_symmetry.space_group_name_H-M   'P 1'
#
loop_
_entity.id
_entity.type
_entity.pdbx_description
1 polymer ?
#
loop_
_entity_poly.entity_id
_entity_poly.type
_entity_poly.pdbx_seq_one_letter_code
_entity_poly.pdbx_strand_id
1 'polypeptide(L)'
;MRGPLPRARHVPARLGVLGCNHHQRRYRRHPVRHRPTSGAPGRALQLPRVRPRPSDRAAAAQDGPGERRQLPRDALVRHVEASGAVESARLPPVVTAACEGQREAPIGDGVLDLLDSTLASETCEELFTPLAPHIRLALAGAEVVGNGSGSHHELRKLGTRVSLIQSATSKAGGVYLYANQKGCDGGRLYYDGCAMVVVNGQVVAQGAQFSVVDVEVVIATVDLDQVASYRGAISSLREQASASAPAPSSSFPSSSSSSSSSLSVSPPIVRIPSDIPICHPPSTSLTLATSRPIQIHYHCPEEEIALGPACWLWDYLRRSGASGFLLPLSGGADSSSVAAIVGSMCQLVAKAIAGGNEQVQRDAERITGLQLAAGAAEEEQKRHAALLADRILHTIYMGTENSSQATKSRARQLASEIGAWHVDMCIDTAVAAVVALFVAVTGLRPRYKLDGGTSAENLALQNIQARLRMVLAFLFAQLLPWVRGHRGRGVGGPVEKEKEGKVGSRDDQVQRAAEGAEAEGGEGGERILEGGEAIPEGGEAIPEGGEAIAEGGVLKRGKGRGGGSERRGGGGGFLLVLGSANVDEALRGYLTKYDCSSADINPIGGISKTDLRRFLRWAAVHLGFPSLADVEAAPPTAELEPIREDYVQLDEVDMGMTYEELSLYGRLRKVVRCGPVAMFQHLCHEWRERLTVAQVAEKVKAFFRFYSMNRHKMTTLTPAYHAENYSPEDNRFDLRQFLYNVRWPWQFQRIDALVEEHEAAAAAAEGAREAGGA
;
A
#
# COMPACT_ATOMS: atom_id res chain seq x y z
N MET A 1 -11.78 36.33 -45.64
CA MET A 1 -10.88 35.29 -45.11
C MET A 1 -10.17 35.84 -43.87
N ARG A 2 -10.66 35.51 -42.67
CA ARG A 2 -10.02 35.87 -41.40
C ARG A 2 -9.25 34.64 -40.91
N GLY A 3 -7.93 34.74 -40.85
CA GLY A 3 -7.08 33.70 -40.25
C GLY A 3 -7.28 33.61 -38.74
N PRO A 4 -6.94 32.48 -38.10
CA PRO A 4 -7.20 32.26 -36.68
C PRO A 4 -6.24 33.09 -35.81
N LEU A 5 -6.80 33.83 -34.86
CA LEU A 5 -6.09 34.52 -33.79
C LEU A 5 -5.34 33.51 -32.89
N PRO A 6 -4.12 33.82 -32.43
CA PRO A 6 -3.37 32.94 -31.54
C PRO A 6 -4.03 32.88 -30.16
N ARG A 7 -4.29 31.66 -29.68
CA ARG A 7 -4.77 31.40 -28.31
C ARG A 7 -3.76 31.93 -27.29
N ALA A 8 -4.16 32.91 -26.48
CA ALA A 8 -3.42 33.36 -25.31
C ALA A 8 -3.31 32.19 -24.32
N ARG A 9 -2.10 31.64 -24.16
CA ARG A 9 -1.82 30.65 -23.11
C ARG A 9 -1.56 31.40 -21.81
N HIS A 10 -2.54 31.43 -20.90
CA HIS A 10 -2.29 31.75 -19.50
C HIS A 10 -1.37 30.69 -18.89
N VAL A 11 -0.21 31.08 -18.38
CA VAL A 11 0.66 30.21 -17.58
C VAL A 11 0.35 30.50 -16.11
N PRO A 12 -0.37 29.62 -15.39
CA PRO A 12 -0.64 29.83 -13.97
C PRO A 12 0.65 29.75 -13.15
N ALA A 13 0.69 30.46 -12.02
CA ALA A 13 1.74 30.30 -11.01
C ALA A 13 1.83 28.81 -10.61
N ARG A 14 3.04 28.25 -10.65
CA ARG A 14 3.27 26.85 -10.27
C ARG A 14 3.63 26.77 -8.80
N LEU A 15 2.78 26.13 -8.00
CA LEU A 15 3.14 25.61 -6.68
C LEU A 15 3.72 24.21 -6.85
N GLY A 16 4.88 23.92 -6.27
CA GLY A 16 5.46 22.58 -6.23
C GLY A 16 6.14 22.32 -4.90
N VAL A 17 6.20 21.08 -4.42
CA VAL A 17 6.92 20.73 -3.18
C VAL A 17 8.37 20.39 -3.48
N LEU A 18 9.34 21.04 -2.81
CA LEU A 18 10.78 20.76 -2.95
C LEU A 18 11.47 20.74 -1.59
N GLY A 19 12.45 19.84 -1.45
CA GLY A 19 13.35 19.80 -0.29
C GLY A 19 14.62 20.62 -0.55
N CYS A 20 14.93 21.59 0.29
CA CYS A 20 16.14 22.42 0.17
C CYS A 20 16.87 22.59 1.51
N ASN A 21 18.20 22.78 1.44
CA ASN A 21 19.04 23.20 2.56
C ASN A 21 18.96 24.72 2.74
N HIS A 22 18.76 25.21 3.97
CA HIS A 22 18.96 26.62 4.33
C HIS A 22 19.58 26.67 5.73
N HIS A 23 20.66 27.44 5.92
CA HIS A 23 21.50 27.41 7.12
C HIS A 23 21.83 25.98 7.61
N GLN A 24 22.28 25.11 6.69
CA GLN A 24 22.60 23.70 6.95
C GLN A 24 21.44 22.82 7.47
N ARG A 25 20.19 23.33 7.46
CA ARG A 25 18.99 22.59 7.84
C ARG A 25 18.15 22.21 6.61
N ARG A 26 17.59 20.99 6.59
CA ARG A 26 16.68 20.50 5.53
C ARG A 26 15.22 20.76 5.88
N TYR A 27 14.48 21.39 4.96
CA TYR A 27 13.06 21.71 5.12
C TYR A 27 12.21 21.16 3.96
N ARG A 28 10.94 20.79 4.21
CA ARG A 28 9.91 20.58 3.17
C ARG A 28 9.27 21.94 2.84
N ARG A 29 9.10 22.27 1.56
CA ARG A 29 8.68 23.62 1.09
C ARG A 29 7.77 23.53 -0.15
N HIS A 30 6.86 24.48 -0.33
CA HIS A 30 6.08 24.84 -1.54
C HIS A 30 6.58 26.09 -2.34
N PRO A 31 7.72 26.08 -3.04
CA PRO A 31 8.13 27.25 -3.85
C PRO A 31 7.01 27.79 -4.73
N VAL A 32 6.75 29.10 -4.63
CA VAL A 32 5.82 29.84 -5.49
C VAL A 32 6.64 30.67 -6.47
N ARG A 33 6.43 30.41 -7.76
CA ARG A 33 7.07 31.15 -8.85
C ARG A 33 6.03 31.62 -9.85
N HIS A 34 6.19 32.86 -10.29
CA HIS A 34 5.39 33.44 -11.37
C HIS A 34 6.28 33.76 -12.56
N ARG A 35 5.75 33.54 -13.76
CA ARG A 35 6.35 33.99 -15.02
C ARG A 35 5.24 34.66 -15.84
N PRO A 36 5.31 35.97 -16.10
CA PRO A 36 4.29 36.67 -16.86
C PRO A 36 4.12 36.11 -18.28
N THR A 37 2.90 36.17 -18.81
CA THR A 37 2.55 35.74 -20.18
C THR A 37 3.19 36.59 -21.27
N SER A 38 3.68 37.79 -20.95
CA SER A 38 4.31 38.75 -21.87
C SER A 38 5.78 38.45 -22.21
N GLY A 39 6.32 37.28 -21.83
CA GLY A 39 7.74 36.96 -22.01
C GLY A 39 8.67 37.66 -21.01
N ALA A 40 8.10 38.41 -20.06
CA ALA A 40 8.81 39.10 -18.99
C ALA A 40 9.42 38.12 -17.95
N PRO A 41 10.33 38.61 -17.10
CA PRO A 41 11.15 37.80 -16.19
C PRO A 41 10.33 36.97 -15.21
N GLY A 42 10.78 35.77 -14.86
CA GLY A 42 10.17 34.99 -13.78
C GLY A 42 10.72 35.40 -12.42
N ARG A 43 9.87 35.72 -11.44
CA ARG A 43 10.27 36.12 -10.07
C ARG A 43 9.97 35.00 -9.05
N ALA A 44 10.89 34.76 -8.11
CA ALA A 44 10.61 33.93 -6.95
C ALA A 44 9.94 34.79 -5.87
N LEU A 45 8.69 34.46 -5.54
CA LEU A 45 7.83 35.31 -4.70
C LEU A 45 7.89 34.92 -3.23
N GLN A 46 8.01 33.62 -2.96
CA GLN A 46 8.18 33.09 -1.62
C GLN A 46 8.77 31.69 -1.70
N LEU A 47 9.79 31.44 -0.88
CA LEU A 47 10.18 30.08 -0.50
C LEU A 47 9.42 29.80 0.79
N PRO A 48 8.48 28.87 0.84
CA PRO A 48 7.58 28.84 1.98
C PRO A 48 8.19 28.17 3.19
N ARG A 49 7.45 28.41 4.27
CA ARG A 49 7.33 27.73 5.54
C ARG A 49 8.36 26.66 5.89
N VAL A 50 8.98 26.91 7.02
CA VAL A 50 10.10 26.18 7.58
C VAL A 50 9.59 25.31 8.71
N ARG A 51 9.40 24.00 8.49
CA ARG A 51 9.43 23.03 9.59
C ARG A 51 10.66 22.13 9.45
N PRO A 52 11.50 22.02 10.50
CA PRO A 52 12.51 20.96 10.55
C PRO A 52 11.81 19.61 10.44
N ARG A 53 12.46 18.64 9.79
CA ARG A 53 11.91 17.29 9.60
C ARG A 53 11.42 16.72 10.94
N PRO A 54 10.18 16.23 11.06
CA PRO A 54 9.77 15.35 12.17
C PRO A 54 10.32 13.91 12.02
N SER A 55 11.17 13.67 11.02
CA SER A 55 11.82 12.37 10.79
C SER A 55 13.33 12.55 10.79
N ASP A 56 13.93 12.33 11.96
CA ASP A 56 15.38 12.34 12.22
C ASP A 56 16.19 11.34 11.36
N ARG A 57 15.58 10.61 10.42
CA ARG A 57 16.23 9.49 9.73
C ARG A 57 17.19 9.86 8.62
N ALA A 58 17.05 11.00 7.93
CA ALA A 58 17.91 11.27 6.77
C ALA A 58 19.19 12.07 7.06
N ALA A 59 19.44 12.45 8.32
CA ALA A 59 20.71 13.04 8.73
C ALA A 59 21.70 11.97 9.25
N ALA A 60 21.21 10.84 9.77
CA ALA A 60 22.02 9.82 10.43
C ALA A 60 22.65 8.76 9.49
N ALA A 61 22.64 8.98 8.18
CA ALA A 61 23.18 8.01 7.21
C ALA A 61 24.66 8.25 6.83
N GLN A 62 25.35 9.18 7.51
CA GLN A 62 26.76 9.49 7.22
C GLN A 62 27.74 9.15 8.37
N ASP A 63 27.25 8.78 9.56
CA ASP A 63 28.13 8.38 10.65
C ASP A 63 28.01 6.87 10.92
N GLY A 64 29.17 6.21 11.00
CA GLY A 64 29.31 4.77 11.15
C GLY A 64 28.69 4.19 12.44
N PRO A 65 28.71 2.86 12.60
CA PRO A 65 28.01 2.18 13.68
C PRO A 65 28.80 2.32 15.00
N GLY A 66 28.60 3.43 15.71
CA GLY A 66 29.14 3.65 17.05
C GLY A 66 28.64 4.97 17.61
N GLU A 67 28.10 4.94 18.83
CA GLU A 67 27.59 6.10 19.58
C GLU A 67 26.23 6.68 19.15
N ARG A 68 25.15 6.01 19.54
CA ARG A 68 23.85 6.67 19.73
C ARG A 68 23.87 7.47 21.03
N ARG A 69 24.33 8.74 20.98
CA ARG A 69 24.05 9.69 22.07
C ARG A 69 22.56 10.07 22.01
N GLN A 70 21.79 9.61 23.00
CA GLN A 70 20.47 10.18 23.28
C GLN A 70 20.65 11.66 23.60
N LEU A 71 20.15 12.54 22.73
CA LEU A 71 20.04 13.96 23.05
C LEU A 71 19.03 14.13 24.20
N PRO A 72 19.33 14.95 25.23
CA PRO A 72 18.43 15.18 26.36
C PRO A 72 17.09 15.76 25.90
N ARG A 73 16.00 15.36 26.59
CA ARG A 73 14.61 15.80 26.33
C ARG A 73 14.44 17.33 26.32
N ASP A 74 15.34 18.08 26.95
CA ASP A 74 15.28 19.54 27.03
C ASP A 74 15.58 20.24 25.70
N ALA A 75 16.17 19.54 24.71
CA ALA A 75 16.40 20.09 23.37
C ALA A 75 15.13 20.10 22.49
N LEU A 76 14.10 19.31 22.86
CA LEU A 76 12.84 19.20 22.11
C LEU A 76 11.89 20.37 22.41
N VAL A 77 11.95 20.90 23.64
CA VAL A 77 11.09 22.02 24.08
C VAL A 77 11.55 23.35 23.48
N ARG A 78 12.85 23.52 23.20
CA ARG A 78 13.36 24.73 22.51
C ARG A 78 13.14 24.74 20.99
N HIS A 79 12.64 23.65 20.40
CA HIS A 79 12.50 23.52 18.94
C HIS A 79 11.17 24.04 18.37
N VAL A 80 10.24 24.49 19.22
CA VAL A 80 8.97 25.12 18.80
C VAL A 80 9.09 26.65 18.72
N GLU A 81 10.17 27.24 19.25
CA GLU A 81 10.45 28.68 19.24
C GLU A 81 11.47 29.10 18.18
N ALA A 82 11.51 28.43 17.02
CA ALA A 82 12.14 29.02 15.84
C ALA A 82 11.16 30.08 15.32
N SER A 83 11.42 31.34 15.69
CA SER A 83 10.70 32.55 15.30
C SER A 83 9.93 32.42 13.99
N GLY A 84 8.60 32.54 14.03
CA GLY A 84 7.73 32.66 12.84
C GLY A 84 7.95 33.95 12.04
N ALA A 85 9.19 34.44 11.98
CA ALA A 85 9.62 35.59 11.20
C ALA A 85 10.00 35.13 9.79
N VAL A 86 9.67 35.95 8.79
CA VAL A 86 10.16 35.75 7.43
C VAL A 86 11.62 36.20 7.35
N GLU A 87 12.49 35.30 6.88
CA GLU A 87 13.92 35.53 6.67
C GLU A 87 14.23 35.71 5.18
N SER A 88 15.45 36.18 4.85
CA SER A 88 15.92 36.24 3.46
C SER A 88 16.77 35.00 3.13
N ALA A 89 16.32 34.18 2.18
CA ALA A 89 17.04 32.97 1.75
C ALA A 89 17.77 33.19 0.42
N ARG A 90 19.08 32.91 0.42
CA ARG A 90 19.89 32.91 -0.81
C ARG A 90 19.44 31.83 -1.80
N LEU A 91 19.28 32.23 -3.05
CA LEU A 91 18.92 31.37 -4.16
C LEU A 91 20.17 30.71 -4.76
N PRO A 92 20.11 29.41 -5.15
CA PRO A 92 21.19 28.77 -5.88
C PRO A 92 21.48 29.49 -7.21
N PRO A 93 22.73 29.50 -7.71
CA PRO A 93 23.09 30.18 -8.96
C PRO A 93 22.22 29.80 -10.16
N VAL A 94 21.79 28.53 -10.26
CA VAL A 94 20.87 28.06 -11.31
C VAL A 94 19.47 28.69 -11.21
N VAL A 95 18.97 28.94 -10.00
CA VAL A 95 17.70 29.61 -9.76
C VAL A 95 17.84 31.12 -9.96
N THR A 96 18.94 31.71 -9.49
CA THR A 96 19.27 33.11 -9.73
C THR A 96 19.36 33.43 -11.22
N ALA A 97 20.03 32.58 -12.01
CA ALA A 97 20.07 32.72 -13.47
C ALA A 97 18.68 32.62 -14.09
N ALA A 98 17.84 31.70 -13.61
CA ALA A 98 16.47 31.56 -14.09
C ALA A 98 15.55 32.72 -13.67
N CYS A 99 15.84 33.38 -12.56
CA CYS A 99 15.10 34.52 -12.01
C CYS A 99 15.84 35.85 -12.23
N GLU A 100 16.55 35.97 -13.35
CA GLU A 100 17.20 37.19 -13.84
C GLU A 100 18.03 37.94 -12.79
N GLY A 101 18.84 37.19 -12.05
CA GLY A 101 19.76 37.77 -11.08
C GLY A 101 19.18 37.95 -9.68
N GLN A 102 17.93 37.57 -9.42
CA GLN A 102 17.41 37.51 -8.04
C GLN A 102 18.31 36.59 -7.19
N ARG A 103 19.00 37.18 -6.21
CA ARG A 103 19.94 36.45 -5.34
C ARG A 103 19.29 35.92 -4.08
N GLU A 104 18.19 36.52 -3.65
CA GLU A 104 17.50 36.18 -2.41
C GLU A 104 15.98 36.18 -2.57
N ALA A 105 15.28 35.40 -1.74
CA ALA A 105 13.82 35.35 -1.69
C ALA A 105 13.34 35.18 -0.22
N PRO A 106 12.17 35.72 0.14
CA PRO A 106 11.64 35.56 1.50
C PRO A 106 11.35 34.09 1.82
N ILE A 107 11.68 33.67 3.05
CA ILE A 107 11.42 32.34 3.59
C ILE A 107 10.73 32.39 4.96
N GLY A 108 9.59 31.73 5.12
CA GLY A 108 8.86 31.68 6.41
C GLY A 108 7.34 31.74 6.29
N ASP A 109 6.70 32.08 7.41
CA ASP A 109 5.24 32.20 7.54
C ASP A 109 4.79 33.59 7.04
N GLY A 110 4.11 33.61 5.90
CA GLY A 110 3.65 34.85 5.28
C GLY A 110 2.51 34.63 4.30
N VAL A 111 1.85 35.73 3.96
CA VAL A 111 0.77 35.80 2.97
C VAL A 111 1.27 36.58 1.77
N LEU A 112 1.05 36.06 0.57
CA LEU A 112 1.26 36.81 -0.67
C LEU A 112 0.10 37.78 -0.86
N ASP A 113 0.43 39.07 -0.90
CA ASP A 113 -0.51 40.14 -1.21
C ASP A 113 -0.48 40.40 -2.72
N LEU A 114 -1.51 39.91 -3.40
CA LEU A 114 -1.67 40.01 -4.85
C LEU A 114 -2.42 41.31 -5.18
N LEU A 115 -2.56 41.66 -6.46
CA LEU A 115 -3.24 42.90 -6.85
C LEU A 115 -4.73 42.90 -6.50
N ASP A 116 -5.34 41.72 -6.48
CA ASP A 116 -6.79 41.51 -6.42
C ASP A 116 -7.21 40.42 -5.41
N SER A 117 -6.26 39.87 -4.64
CA SER A 117 -6.54 38.89 -3.59
C SER A 117 -5.33 38.65 -2.68
N THR A 118 -5.44 37.70 -1.75
CA THR A 118 -4.34 37.22 -0.92
C THR A 118 -4.24 35.70 -0.97
N LEU A 119 -3.00 35.20 -1.11
CA LEU A 119 -2.71 33.77 -1.21
C LEU A 119 -1.76 33.34 -0.10
N ALA A 120 -2.10 32.25 0.58
CA ALA A 120 -1.25 31.60 1.56
C ALA A 120 -1.10 30.11 1.26
N SER A 121 -0.17 29.46 1.95
CA SER A 121 0.06 28.02 1.84
C SER A 121 0.00 27.34 3.21
N GLU A 122 -0.60 26.17 3.22
CA GLU A 122 -0.57 25.20 4.31
C GLU A 122 0.00 23.89 3.75
N THR A 123 0.64 23.05 4.57
CA THR A 123 1.23 21.79 4.09
C THR A 123 0.62 20.58 4.78
N CYS A 124 -0.02 19.69 4.01
CA CYS A 124 -0.44 18.35 4.42
C CYS A 124 -1.00 18.26 5.85
N GLU A 125 -0.23 17.71 6.79
CA GLU A 125 -0.63 17.46 8.18
C GLU A 125 -0.97 18.72 8.99
N GLU A 126 -0.56 19.90 8.54
CA GLU A 126 -0.81 21.16 9.24
C GLU A 126 -2.30 21.44 9.46
N LEU A 127 -3.15 21.05 8.51
CA LEU A 127 -4.61 21.13 8.60
C LEU A 127 -5.17 20.42 9.84
N PHE A 128 -4.52 19.34 10.27
CA PHE A 128 -4.99 18.44 11.32
C PHE A 128 -4.49 18.84 12.71
N THR A 129 -3.69 19.90 12.81
CA THR A 129 -3.12 20.33 14.08
C THR A 129 -4.09 21.21 14.87
N PRO A 130 -4.08 21.18 16.22
CA PRO A 130 -5.01 21.97 17.04
C PRO A 130 -4.96 23.48 16.76
N LEU A 131 -3.76 24.01 16.48
CA LEU A 131 -3.55 25.39 16.08
C LEU A 131 -3.19 25.44 14.59
N ALA A 132 -4.11 24.94 13.76
CA ALA A 132 -3.91 24.84 12.33
C ALA A 132 -3.60 26.22 11.70
N PRO A 133 -2.59 26.31 10.82
CA PRO A 133 -2.11 27.58 10.29
C PRO A 133 -3.12 28.43 9.56
N HIS A 134 -4.04 27.83 8.81
CA HIS A 134 -5.11 28.54 8.13
C HIS A 134 -5.91 29.46 9.06
N ILE A 135 -5.99 29.15 10.37
CA ILE A 135 -6.66 30.00 11.36
C ILE A 135 -5.99 31.37 11.40
N ARG A 136 -4.67 31.40 11.61
CA ARG A 136 -3.90 32.66 11.70
C ARG A 136 -3.79 33.34 10.34
N LEU A 137 -3.66 32.56 9.26
CA LEU A 137 -3.60 33.11 7.90
C LEU A 137 -4.91 33.80 7.52
N ALA A 138 -6.06 33.20 7.83
CA ALA A 138 -7.36 33.80 7.56
C ALA A 138 -7.62 35.06 8.40
N LEU A 139 -7.22 35.07 9.69
CA LEU A 139 -7.28 36.27 10.54
C LEU A 139 -6.35 37.38 10.04
N ALA A 140 -5.23 37.02 9.39
CA ALA A 140 -4.34 37.96 8.70
C ALA A 140 -4.85 38.39 7.30
N GLY A 141 -6.06 37.97 6.93
CA GLY A 141 -6.75 38.38 5.70
C GLY A 141 -6.58 37.44 4.52
N ALA A 142 -5.85 36.32 4.62
CA ALA A 142 -5.67 35.38 3.51
C ALA A 142 -7.02 34.86 2.99
N GLU A 143 -7.34 35.12 1.73
CA GLU A 143 -8.60 34.71 1.08
C GLU A 143 -8.49 33.33 0.44
N VAL A 144 -7.30 33.00 -0.08
CA VAL A 144 -7.01 31.72 -0.71
C VAL A 144 -5.91 30.99 0.07
N VAL A 145 -6.14 29.73 0.43
CA VAL A 145 -5.16 28.86 1.08
C VAL A 145 -4.92 27.62 0.21
N GLY A 146 -3.68 27.43 -0.24
CA GLY A 146 -3.26 26.23 -0.96
C GLY A 146 -2.64 25.19 -0.02
N ASN A 147 -3.20 23.98 0.01
CA ASN A 147 -2.65 22.82 0.70
C ASN A 147 -2.16 21.76 -0.28
N GLY A 148 -0.84 21.59 -0.36
CA GLY A 148 -0.27 20.44 -1.04
C GLY A 148 0.05 19.31 -0.08
N SER A 149 -0.40 18.11 -0.43
CA SER A 149 -0.46 16.94 0.43
C SER A 149 0.25 15.73 -0.17
N GLY A 150 0.74 14.88 0.73
CA GLY A 150 1.13 13.50 0.47
C GLY A 150 0.37 12.58 1.43
N SER A 151 -0.95 12.62 1.35
CA SER A 151 -1.85 11.83 2.19
C SER A 151 -2.14 10.50 1.48
N HIS A 152 -1.70 9.41 2.10
CA HIS A 152 -1.91 8.07 1.58
C HIS A 152 -3.34 7.59 1.86
N HIS A 153 -3.81 6.62 1.07
CA HIS A 153 -5.07 5.92 1.29
C HIS A 153 -5.06 5.22 2.65
N GLU A 154 -6.20 5.32 3.31
CA GLU A 154 -6.59 4.48 4.43
C GLU A 154 -8.08 4.25 4.23
N LEU A 155 -8.50 2.99 4.37
CA LEU A 155 -9.87 2.58 4.06
C LEU A 155 -10.85 3.41 4.90
N ARG A 156 -11.81 4.07 4.25
CA ARG A 156 -12.84 4.94 4.88
C ARG A 156 -12.34 6.29 5.43
N LYS A 157 -11.06 6.67 5.25
CA LYS A 157 -10.50 7.92 5.82
C LYS A 157 -10.97 9.19 5.13
N LEU A 158 -11.42 9.12 3.87
CA LEU A 158 -11.70 10.33 3.06
C LEU A 158 -12.68 11.28 3.77
N GLY A 159 -13.74 10.76 4.40
CA GLY A 159 -14.72 11.57 5.11
C GLY A 159 -14.13 12.50 6.16
N THR A 160 -13.17 12.02 6.98
CA THR A 160 -12.48 12.84 7.98
C THR A 160 -11.68 13.96 7.32
N ARG A 161 -10.99 13.67 6.22
CA ARG A 161 -10.20 14.66 5.49
C ARG A 161 -11.09 15.77 4.93
N VAL A 162 -12.17 15.40 4.25
CA VAL A 162 -13.12 16.36 3.67
C VAL A 162 -13.76 17.23 4.75
N SER A 163 -14.19 16.62 5.86
CA SER A 163 -14.78 17.34 6.99
C SER A 163 -13.84 18.42 7.55
N LEU A 164 -12.54 18.13 7.67
CA LEU A 164 -11.56 19.12 8.15
C LEU A 164 -11.32 20.25 7.15
N ILE A 165 -11.26 19.94 5.85
CA ILE A 165 -11.12 20.96 4.79
C ILE A 165 -12.36 21.87 4.77
N GLN A 166 -13.56 21.30 4.84
CA GLN A 166 -14.80 22.07 4.93
C GLN A 166 -14.81 22.93 6.19
N SER A 167 -14.49 22.35 7.36
CA SER A 167 -14.43 23.07 8.62
C SER A 167 -13.46 24.26 8.59
N ALA A 168 -12.31 24.12 7.93
CA ALA A 168 -11.31 25.17 7.78
C ALA A 168 -11.89 26.45 7.13
N THR A 169 -12.71 26.28 6.09
CA THR A 169 -13.33 27.42 5.37
C THR A 169 -14.70 27.82 5.92
N SER A 170 -15.47 26.90 6.50
CA SER A 170 -16.74 27.23 7.17
C SER A 170 -16.52 28.17 8.36
N LYS A 171 -15.44 27.98 9.14
CA LYS A 171 -15.20 28.81 10.32
C LYS A 171 -14.55 30.16 10.02
N ALA A 172 -13.73 30.23 8.96
CA ALA A 172 -12.89 31.38 8.69
C ALA A 172 -13.27 32.13 7.40
N GLY A 173 -14.15 31.57 6.58
CA GLY A 173 -14.35 32.00 5.19
C GLY A 173 -13.10 31.77 4.32
N GLY A 174 -13.28 31.82 3.01
CA GLY A 174 -12.19 31.73 2.03
C GLY A 174 -12.27 30.52 1.12
N VAL A 175 -11.29 30.46 0.23
CA VAL A 175 -11.07 29.40 -0.75
C VAL A 175 -9.95 28.50 -0.26
N TYR A 176 -10.18 27.19 -0.23
CA TYR A 176 -9.19 26.20 0.11
C TYR A 176 -8.95 25.28 -1.08
N LEU A 177 -7.70 25.26 -1.55
CA LEU A 177 -7.25 24.45 -2.67
C LEU A 177 -6.48 23.26 -2.11
N TYR A 178 -7.08 22.07 -2.17
CA TYR A 178 -6.43 20.84 -1.73
C TYR A 178 -5.89 20.08 -2.95
N ALA A 179 -4.58 19.82 -2.97
CA ALA A 179 -3.92 18.99 -3.98
C ALA A 179 -3.15 17.88 -3.28
N ASN A 180 -3.27 16.65 -3.76
CA ASN A 180 -2.62 15.48 -3.19
C ASN A 180 -1.93 14.68 -4.27
N GLN A 181 -0.87 13.98 -3.89
CA GLN A 181 -0.30 12.93 -4.73
C GLN A 181 -1.36 11.86 -5.04
N LYS A 182 -1.30 11.26 -6.24
CA LYS A 182 -2.13 10.12 -6.64
C LYS A 182 -1.24 9.02 -7.20
N GLY A 183 -1.46 7.77 -6.80
CA GLY A 183 -0.65 6.62 -7.24
C GLY A 183 0.31 6.10 -6.16
N CYS A 184 1.08 5.08 -6.51
CA CYS A 184 2.20 4.57 -5.72
C CYS A 184 3.46 5.42 -6.01
N ASP A 185 4.36 5.62 -5.04
CA ASP A 185 5.61 6.39 -5.21
C ASP A 185 6.88 5.53 -5.12
N GLY A 186 6.73 4.21 -5.13
CA GLY A 186 7.82 3.24 -4.98
C GLY A 186 7.83 2.49 -3.63
N GLY A 187 6.77 2.63 -2.84
CA GLY A 187 6.59 1.90 -1.58
C GLY A 187 5.27 1.14 -1.51
N ARG A 188 4.87 0.78 -0.30
CA ARG A 188 3.61 0.06 -0.03
C ARG A 188 2.38 0.98 0.09
N LEU A 189 2.61 2.29 0.11
CA LEU A 189 1.55 3.28 0.23
C LEU A 189 1.01 3.61 -1.16
N TYR A 190 -0.29 3.73 -1.25
CA TYR A 190 -0.96 4.36 -2.38
C TYR A 190 -1.47 5.72 -1.94
N TYR A 191 -1.22 6.77 -2.71
CA TYR A 191 -1.76 8.10 -2.47
C TYR A 191 -3.05 8.25 -3.24
N ASP A 192 -4.12 8.67 -2.56
CA ASP A 192 -5.49 8.59 -3.05
C ASP A 192 -6.00 9.90 -3.66
N GLY A 193 -5.11 10.81 -4.06
CA GLY A 193 -5.50 12.03 -4.79
C GLY A 193 -6.64 12.78 -4.10
N CYS A 194 -7.78 12.85 -4.80
CA CYS A 194 -8.98 13.55 -4.35
C CYS A 194 -8.73 15.04 -4.13
N ALA A 195 -8.14 15.69 -5.14
CA ALA A 195 -7.95 17.14 -5.14
C ALA A 195 -9.31 17.86 -5.07
N MET A 196 -9.39 18.96 -4.32
CA MET A 196 -10.65 19.65 -4.06
C MET A 196 -10.49 21.16 -4.09
N VAL A 197 -11.55 21.84 -4.52
CA VAL A 197 -11.73 23.28 -4.31
C VAL A 197 -12.93 23.48 -3.39
N VAL A 198 -12.71 24.14 -2.26
CA VAL A 198 -13.73 24.38 -1.24
C VAL A 198 -13.84 25.88 -0.98
N VAL A 199 -15.06 26.41 -0.95
CA VAL A 199 -15.35 27.83 -0.77
C VAL A 199 -16.36 27.98 0.35
N ASN A 200 -16.00 28.67 1.44
CA ASN A 200 -16.89 28.95 2.57
C ASN A 200 -17.65 27.70 3.08
N GLY A 201 -16.95 26.55 3.17
CA GLY A 201 -17.51 25.27 3.61
C GLY A 201 -18.12 24.39 2.51
N GLN A 202 -18.30 24.93 1.30
CA GLN A 202 -18.94 24.23 0.18
C GLN A 202 -17.88 23.68 -0.78
N VAL A 203 -17.94 22.38 -1.09
CA VAL A 203 -17.09 21.79 -2.13
C VAL A 203 -17.65 22.18 -3.49
N VAL A 204 -16.84 22.80 -4.35
CA VAL A 204 -17.27 23.24 -5.69
C VAL A 204 -16.60 22.45 -6.81
N ALA A 205 -15.53 21.71 -6.52
CA ALA A 205 -14.91 20.78 -7.42
C ALA A 205 -14.18 19.67 -6.65
N GLN A 206 -14.24 18.45 -7.17
CA GLN A 206 -13.62 17.25 -6.60
C GLN A 206 -13.01 16.41 -7.72
N GLY A 207 -11.76 15.98 -7.54
CA GLY A 207 -11.07 15.03 -8.42
C GLY A 207 -11.22 13.58 -7.96
N ALA A 208 -10.79 12.65 -8.80
CA ALA A 208 -10.87 11.22 -8.52
C ALA A 208 -10.01 10.80 -7.32
N GLN A 209 -10.51 9.87 -6.51
CA GLN A 209 -9.74 9.24 -5.44
C GLN A 209 -8.76 8.19 -6.00
N PHE A 210 -9.22 7.38 -6.95
CA PHE A 210 -8.44 6.31 -7.56
C PHE A 210 -8.41 6.47 -9.08
N SER A 211 -7.23 6.34 -9.67
CA SER A 211 -7.09 6.44 -11.13
C SER A 211 -5.74 5.91 -11.57
N VAL A 212 -5.71 5.25 -12.72
CA VAL A 212 -4.49 4.85 -13.44
C VAL A 212 -3.85 5.99 -14.25
N VAL A 213 -4.46 7.19 -14.23
CA VAL A 213 -3.98 8.38 -14.95
C VAL A 213 -3.02 9.19 -14.08
N ASP A 214 -1.83 9.48 -14.63
CA ASP A 214 -0.73 10.14 -13.92
C ASP A 214 -1.04 11.59 -13.49
N VAL A 215 -1.76 12.35 -14.32
CA VAL A 215 -2.03 13.77 -14.05
C VAL A 215 -3.51 14.06 -14.17
N GLU A 216 -4.06 14.66 -13.12
CA GLU A 216 -5.42 15.18 -13.06
C GLU A 216 -5.37 16.62 -12.55
N VAL A 217 -6.15 17.50 -13.17
CA VAL A 217 -6.24 18.91 -12.79
C VAL A 217 -7.70 19.23 -12.51
N VAL A 218 -7.99 19.66 -11.28
CA VAL A 218 -9.32 20.09 -10.85
C VAL A 218 -9.37 21.61 -10.91
N ILE A 219 -10.40 22.15 -11.56
CA ILE A 219 -10.55 23.59 -11.81
C ILE A 219 -11.93 24.03 -11.31
N ALA A 220 -12.00 25.21 -10.69
CA ALA A 220 -13.23 25.89 -10.34
C ALA A 220 -13.09 27.39 -10.60
N THR A 221 -14.20 28.04 -10.98
CA THR A 221 -14.31 29.50 -11.09
C THR A 221 -15.00 30.01 -9.83
N VAL A 222 -14.32 30.86 -9.05
CA VAL A 222 -14.80 31.32 -7.73
C VAL A 222 -14.89 32.84 -7.73
N ASP A 223 -15.92 33.35 -7.06
CA ASP A 223 -16.13 34.78 -6.81
C ASP A 223 -15.59 35.13 -5.41
N LEU A 224 -14.55 35.97 -5.37
CA LEU A 224 -13.90 36.37 -4.12
C LEU A 224 -14.71 37.41 -3.33
N ASP A 225 -15.62 38.14 -3.97
CA ASP A 225 -16.51 39.05 -3.25
C ASP A 225 -17.47 38.27 -2.33
N GLN A 226 -17.77 37.01 -2.66
CA GLN A 226 -18.50 36.12 -1.76
C GLN A 226 -17.70 35.75 -0.52
N VAL A 227 -16.37 35.64 -0.61
CA VAL A 227 -15.50 35.43 0.56
C VAL A 227 -15.53 36.66 1.46
N ALA A 228 -15.36 37.84 0.88
CA ALA A 228 -15.40 39.11 1.62
C ALA A 228 -16.77 39.30 2.31
N SER A 229 -17.87 39.06 1.58
CA SER A 229 -19.23 39.13 2.11
C SER A 229 -19.47 38.11 3.24
N TYR A 230 -19.05 36.86 3.05
CA TYR A 230 -19.18 35.80 4.06
C TYR A 230 -18.46 36.16 5.35
N ARG A 231 -17.22 36.65 5.26
CA ARG A 231 -16.46 37.13 6.42
C ARG A 231 -17.10 38.35 7.06
N GLY A 232 -17.61 39.28 6.26
CA GLY A 232 -18.29 40.49 6.73
C GLY A 232 -19.55 40.19 7.54
N ALA A 233 -20.24 39.09 7.24
CA ALA A 233 -21.41 38.63 7.97
C ALA A 233 -21.10 38.03 9.36
N ILE A 234 -19.83 37.69 9.64
CA ILE A 234 -19.42 37.03 10.89
C ILE A 234 -18.69 38.04 11.79
N SER A 235 -19.41 38.67 12.72
CA SER A 235 -18.84 39.68 13.63
C SER A 235 -17.71 39.17 14.51
N SER A 236 -17.84 37.96 15.06
CA SER A 236 -16.82 37.36 15.95
C SER A 236 -15.48 37.10 15.23
N LEU A 237 -15.50 36.80 13.94
CA LEU A 237 -14.29 36.66 13.13
C LEU A 237 -13.54 38.00 13.05
N ARG A 238 -14.26 39.10 12.86
CA ARG A 238 -13.69 40.45 12.78
C ARG A 238 -13.09 40.89 14.13
N GLU A 239 -13.72 40.54 15.24
CA GLU A 239 -13.20 40.79 16.58
C GLU A 239 -11.88 40.03 16.84
N GLN A 240 -11.79 38.77 16.42
CA GLN A 240 -10.53 38.01 16.54
C GLN A 240 -9.44 38.53 15.61
N ALA A 241 -9.82 38.99 14.42
CA ALA A 241 -8.88 39.57 13.46
C ALA A 241 -8.31 40.89 13.99
N SER A 242 -9.13 41.75 14.61
CA SER A 242 -8.68 43.02 15.19
C SER A 242 -7.80 42.84 16.44
N ALA A 243 -7.99 41.75 17.19
CA ALA A 243 -7.14 41.38 18.33
C ALA A 243 -5.77 40.80 17.91
N SER A 244 -5.59 40.44 16.64
CA SER A 244 -4.32 39.95 16.11
C SER A 244 -3.36 41.12 15.86
N ALA A 245 -2.12 41.01 16.31
CA ALA A 245 -1.13 42.11 16.20
C ALA A 245 -0.96 42.55 14.73
N PRO A 246 -0.98 43.87 14.43
CA PRO A 246 -0.82 44.36 13.07
C PRO A 246 0.53 43.93 12.50
N ALA A 247 0.51 43.42 11.27
CA ALA A 247 1.72 43.01 10.57
C ALA A 247 2.66 44.21 10.36
N PRO A 248 3.95 44.15 10.76
CA PRO A 248 4.89 45.21 10.44
C PRO A 248 5.03 45.33 8.93
N SER A 249 4.82 46.54 8.42
CA SER A 249 4.90 46.85 6.99
C SER A 249 6.36 46.86 6.52
N SER A 250 6.79 45.77 5.88
CA SER A 250 7.94 45.67 4.95
C SER A 250 9.36 46.12 5.39
N SER A 251 9.58 46.66 6.59
CA SER A 251 10.93 46.95 7.08
C SER A 251 11.49 45.72 7.79
N PHE A 252 12.59 45.19 7.25
CA PHE A 252 13.45 44.23 7.97
C PHE A 252 13.74 44.78 9.36
N PRO A 253 13.61 43.99 10.44
CA PRO A 253 13.87 44.49 11.78
C PRO A 253 15.34 44.90 11.89
N SER A 254 15.60 46.21 11.95
CA SER A 254 16.87 46.72 12.43
C SER A 254 16.96 46.45 13.93
N SER A 255 18.08 45.87 14.33
CA SER A 255 18.37 45.46 15.69
C SER A 255 18.56 46.69 16.61
N SER A 256 17.49 47.32 17.07
CA SER A 256 17.47 48.18 18.26
C SER A 256 16.12 48.87 18.46
N SER A 257 15.22 48.25 19.23
CA SER A 257 14.33 49.00 20.12
C SER A 257 13.58 48.04 21.05
N SER A 258 13.97 48.09 22.32
CA SER A 258 13.29 47.47 23.43
C SER A 258 12.12 48.37 23.83
N SER A 259 10.88 47.98 23.56
CA SER A 259 9.72 48.54 24.28
C SER A 259 8.45 47.71 24.13
N SER A 260 7.85 47.43 25.29
CA SER A 260 6.43 47.13 25.52
C SER A 260 5.96 45.73 25.15
N SER A 261 6.10 44.83 26.13
CA SER A 261 5.46 43.52 26.20
C SER A 261 3.93 43.64 26.22
N SER A 262 3.29 43.61 25.04
CA SER A 262 1.97 42.99 24.95
C SER A 262 2.19 41.48 24.76
N LEU A 263 1.46 40.67 25.52
CA LEU A 263 1.46 39.21 25.44
C LEU A 263 0.81 38.77 24.11
N SER A 264 1.44 39.09 22.98
CA SER A 264 1.10 38.48 21.70
C SER A 264 1.74 37.10 21.69
N VAL A 265 0.90 36.07 21.80
CA VAL A 265 1.31 34.65 21.90
C VAL A 265 1.96 34.15 20.59
N SER A 266 2.06 34.97 19.54
CA SER A 266 2.73 34.59 18.29
C SER A 266 3.18 35.79 17.44
N PRO A 267 4.31 35.69 16.71
CA PRO A 267 4.81 36.77 15.85
C PRO A 267 3.84 37.10 14.71
N PRO A 268 3.70 38.37 14.28
CA PRO A 268 2.76 38.76 13.24
C PRO A 268 3.06 38.08 11.89
N ILE A 269 2.01 37.75 11.14
CA ILE A 269 2.13 37.17 9.79
C ILE A 269 2.58 38.26 8.81
N VAL A 270 3.69 38.03 8.11
CA VAL A 270 4.25 39.00 7.15
C VAL A 270 3.47 38.97 5.84
N ARG A 271 3.13 40.15 5.30
CA ARG A 271 2.52 40.29 3.97
C ARG A 271 3.61 40.59 2.94
N ILE A 272 3.66 39.79 1.87
CA ILE A 272 4.66 39.88 0.81
C ILE A 272 3.99 40.44 -0.44
N PRO A 273 4.25 41.70 -0.83
CA PRO A 273 3.58 42.34 -1.96
C PRO A 273 4.01 41.72 -3.29
N SER A 274 3.05 41.60 -4.21
CA SER A 274 3.23 41.01 -5.53
C SER A 274 2.30 41.64 -6.57
N ASP A 275 2.86 42.07 -7.70
CA ASP A 275 2.12 42.74 -8.79
C ASP A 275 1.39 41.73 -9.72
N ILE A 276 0.83 40.67 -9.15
CA ILE A 276 0.20 39.57 -9.90
C ILE A 276 -1.31 39.68 -9.72
N PRO A 277 -2.09 39.86 -10.80
CA PRO A 277 -3.53 39.66 -10.75
C PRO A 277 -3.85 38.16 -10.90
N ILE A 278 -4.80 37.66 -10.12
CA ILE A 278 -5.31 36.29 -10.23
C ILE A 278 -6.76 36.21 -10.71
N CYS A 279 -7.50 37.32 -10.66
CA CYS A 279 -8.85 37.41 -11.18
C CYS A 279 -8.84 37.62 -12.70
N HIS A 280 -9.89 37.14 -13.35
CA HIS A 280 -10.11 37.43 -14.77
C HIS A 280 -10.40 38.93 -14.97
N PRO A 281 -10.02 39.52 -16.13
CA PRO A 281 -10.36 40.91 -16.40
C PRO A 281 -11.89 41.10 -16.43
N PRO A 282 -12.41 42.30 -16.09
CA PRO A 282 -13.84 42.54 -15.96
C PRO A 282 -14.67 42.08 -17.16
N SER A 283 -14.17 42.31 -18.37
CA SER A 283 -14.83 41.89 -19.62
C SER A 283 -15.06 40.38 -19.73
N THR A 284 -14.14 39.57 -19.18
CA THR A 284 -14.27 38.11 -19.15
C THR A 284 -15.09 37.66 -17.94
N SER A 285 -14.86 38.29 -16.78
CA SER A 285 -15.56 37.98 -15.52
C SER A 285 -17.08 38.06 -15.65
N LEU A 286 -17.60 39.03 -16.41
CA LEU A 286 -19.05 39.19 -16.65
C LEU A 286 -19.70 38.03 -17.41
N THR A 287 -18.92 37.20 -18.10
CA THR A 287 -19.41 36.06 -18.91
C THR A 287 -19.08 34.70 -18.31
N LEU A 288 -18.26 34.66 -17.27
CA LEU A 288 -17.83 33.43 -16.61
C LEU A 288 -18.85 33.03 -15.55
N ALA A 289 -19.36 31.80 -15.65
CA ALA A 289 -20.21 31.24 -14.62
C ALA A 289 -19.37 30.78 -13.43
N THR A 290 -19.81 31.10 -12.22
CA THR A 290 -19.21 30.57 -10.99
C THR A 290 -19.51 29.07 -10.85
N SER A 291 -18.53 28.33 -10.34
CA SER A 291 -18.69 26.91 -10.02
C SER A 291 -19.70 26.75 -8.89
N ARG A 292 -20.71 25.91 -9.11
CA ARG A 292 -21.75 25.64 -8.12
C ARG A 292 -21.26 24.62 -7.10
N PRO A 293 -21.77 24.65 -5.85
CA PRO A 293 -21.56 23.57 -4.90
C PRO A 293 -21.97 22.21 -5.48
N ILE A 294 -21.17 21.18 -5.22
CA ILE A 294 -21.42 19.81 -5.65
C ILE A 294 -21.67 18.91 -4.45
N GLN A 295 -22.40 17.83 -4.68
CA GLN A 295 -22.47 16.74 -3.70
C GLN A 295 -21.15 15.98 -3.72
N ILE A 296 -20.57 15.77 -2.54
CA ILE A 296 -19.32 15.03 -2.40
C ILE A 296 -19.57 13.56 -2.72
N HIS A 297 -18.76 13.01 -3.63
CA HIS A 297 -18.78 11.59 -3.92
C HIS A 297 -17.82 10.84 -2.98
N TYR A 298 -18.34 9.80 -2.34
CA TYR A 298 -17.58 8.85 -1.54
C TYR A 298 -17.79 7.46 -2.12
N HIS A 299 -16.70 6.70 -2.24
CA HIS A 299 -16.76 5.28 -2.55
C HIS A 299 -17.26 4.50 -1.34
N CYS A 300 -18.01 3.44 -1.57
CA CYS A 300 -18.26 2.45 -0.52
C CYS A 300 -16.95 1.68 -0.21
N PRO A 301 -16.82 1.03 0.97
CA PRO A 301 -15.60 0.31 1.31
C PRO A 301 -15.21 -0.75 0.28
N GLU A 302 -16.18 -1.45 -0.31
CA GLU A 302 -15.98 -2.47 -1.32
C GLU A 302 -15.42 -1.86 -2.63
N GLU A 303 -15.91 -0.68 -3.03
CA GLU A 303 -15.35 0.09 -4.14
C GLU A 303 -13.94 0.59 -3.85
N GLU A 304 -13.66 1.08 -2.65
CA GLU A 304 -12.29 1.48 -2.26
C GLU A 304 -11.31 0.29 -2.38
N ILE A 305 -11.74 -0.91 -1.99
CA ILE A 305 -10.96 -2.15 -2.13
C ILE A 305 -10.82 -2.56 -3.60
N ALA A 306 -11.84 -2.37 -4.42
CA ALA A 306 -11.78 -2.66 -5.86
C ALA A 306 -10.81 -1.72 -6.60
N LEU A 307 -10.67 -0.47 -6.16
CA LEU A 307 -10.00 0.59 -6.90
C LEU A 307 -8.59 0.89 -6.38
N GLY A 308 -8.39 1.02 -5.08
CA GLY A 308 -7.12 1.44 -4.47
C GLY A 308 -5.98 0.46 -4.72
N PRO A 309 -6.09 -0.80 -4.24
CA PRO A 309 -5.15 -1.86 -4.53
C PRO A 309 -4.96 -2.11 -6.04
N ALA A 310 -6.00 -1.96 -6.85
CA ALA A 310 -5.92 -2.12 -8.30
C ALA A 310 -5.02 -1.05 -8.95
N CYS A 311 -5.22 0.23 -8.62
CA CYS A 311 -4.36 1.31 -9.11
C CYS A 311 -2.92 1.17 -8.59
N TRP A 312 -2.76 0.67 -7.36
CA TRP A 312 -1.44 0.39 -6.78
C TRP A 312 -0.69 -0.72 -7.54
N LEU A 313 -1.38 -1.82 -7.88
CA LEU A 313 -0.80 -2.90 -8.70
C LEU A 313 -0.42 -2.41 -10.09
N TRP A 314 -1.24 -1.55 -10.72
CA TRP A 314 -0.90 -0.96 -12.02
C TRP A 314 0.42 -0.18 -11.97
N ASP A 315 0.58 0.67 -10.95
CA ASP A 315 1.81 1.43 -10.76
C ASP A 315 3.01 0.53 -10.47
N TYR A 316 2.86 -0.52 -9.65
CA TYR A 316 3.92 -1.50 -9.42
C TYR A 316 4.33 -2.21 -10.71
N LEU A 317 3.37 -2.70 -11.48
CA LEU A 317 3.61 -3.43 -12.71
C LEU A 317 4.34 -2.57 -13.72
N ARG A 318 3.81 -1.38 -14.03
CA ARG A 318 4.39 -0.53 -15.08
C ARG A 318 5.76 0.01 -14.70
N ARG A 319 6.08 0.17 -13.41
CA ARG A 319 7.36 0.74 -12.94
C ARG A 319 8.43 -0.29 -12.59
N SER A 320 8.05 -1.52 -12.26
CA SER A 320 9.01 -2.60 -11.92
C SER A 320 9.73 -3.19 -13.13
N GLY A 321 9.15 -3.06 -14.32
CA GLY A 321 9.64 -3.74 -15.53
C GLY A 321 9.23 -5.21 -15.62
N ALA A 322 8.40 -5.69 -14.69
CA ALA A 322 7.79 -7.01 -14.77
C ALA A 322 6.84 -7.12 -15.97
N SER A 323 6.62 -8.34 -16.43
CA SER A 323 5.74 -8.65 -17.57
C SER A 323 4.31 -9.00 -17.15
N GLY A 324 4.07 -9.16 -15.84
CA GLY A 324 2.78 -9.51 -15.28
C GLY A 324 2.91 -9.98 -13.84
N PHE A 325 1.88 -10.70 -13.40
CA PHE A 325 1.72 -11.27 -12.08
C PHE A 325 1.58 -12.79 -12.15
N LEU A 326 2.07 -13.47 -11.12
CA LEU A 326 1.71 -14.84 -10.81
C LEU A 326 0.97 -14.89 -9.47
N LEU A 327 -0.19 -15.53 -9.46
CA LEU A 327 -1.03 -15.71 -8.28
C LEU A 327 -1.29 -17.19 -8.02
N PRO A 328 -0.82 -17.75 -6.89
CA PRO A 328 -1.32 -19.01 -6.35
C PRO A 328 -2.81 -18.89 -6.01
N LEU A 329 -3.67 -19.42 -6.88
CA LEU A 329 -5.13 -19.29 -6.76
C LEU A 329 -5.70 -20.56 -6.14
N SER A 330 -6.15 -20.46 -4.89
CA SER A 330 -6.64 -21.61 -4.12
C SER A 330 -8.14 -21.89 -4.28
N GLY A 331 -8.90 -20.96 -4.85
CA GLY A 331 -10.38 -21.02 -4.87
C GLY A 331 -11.03 -20.69 -3.52
N GLY A 332 -10.25 -20.15 -2.59
CA GLY A 332 -10.71 -19.56 -1.33
C GLY A 332 -10.88 -18.03 -1.43
N ALA A 333 -11.47 -17.42 -0.41
CA ALA A 333 -11.85 -16.01 -0.39
C ALA A 333 -10.70 -15.04 -0.69
N ASP A 334 -9.52 -15.26 -0.08
CA ASP A 334 -8.44 -14.29 -0.12
C ASP A 334 -7.73 -14.24 -1.48
N SER A 335 -7.33 -15.41 -2.01
CA SER A 335 -6.70 -15.50 -3.33
C SER A 335 -7.67 -15.07 -4.44
N SER A 336 -8.96 -15.37 -4.30
CA SER A 336 -10.00 -14.89 -5.22
C SER A 336 -10.19 -13.37 -5.15
N SER A 337 -10.04 -12.76 -3.97
CA SER A 337 -10.06 -11.30 -3.82
C SER A 337 -8.89 -10.64 -4.56
N VAL A 338 -7.69 -11.23 -4.45
CA VAL A 338 -6.51 -10.75 -5.20
C VAL A 338 -6.75 -10.85 -6.71
N ALA A 339 -7.28 -11.97 -7.19
CA ALA A 339 -7.62 -12.15 -8.60
C ALA A 339 -8.62 -11.08 -9.08
N ALA A 340 -9.70 -10.86 -8.31
CA ALA A 340 -10.71 -9.85 -8.62
C ALA A 340 -10.15 -8.42 -8.66
N ILE A 341 -9.21 -8.08 -7.76
CA ILE A 341 -8.52 -6.79 -7.77
C ILE A 341 -7.67 -6.61 -9.03
N VAL A 342 -6.98 -7.65 -9.50
CA VAL A 342 -6.24 -7.61 -10.77
C VAL A 342 -7.20 -7.51 -11.97
N GLY A 343 -8.36 -8.16 -11.91
CA GLY A 343 -9.44 -7.99 -12.87
C GLY A 343 -9.95 -6.54 -12.94
N SER A 344 -10.23 -5.93 -11.79
CA SER A 344 -10.58 -4.51 -11.66
C SER A 344 -9.49 -3.60 -12.25
N MET A 345 -8.22 -3.88 -11.97
CA MET A 345 -7.09 -3.15 -12.57
C MET A 345 -7.14 -3.20 -14.11
N CYS A 346 -7.39 -4.37 -14.69
CA CYS A 346 -7.50 -4.50 -16.15
C CYS A 346 -8.69 -3.72 -16.72
N GLN A 347 -9.83 -3.73 -16.02
CA GLN A 347 -11.00 -2.92 -16.39
C GLN A 347 -10.72 -1.42 -16.33
N LEU A 348 -10.00 -0.94 -15.30
CA LEU A 348 -9.59 0.48 -15.19
C LEU A 348 -8.64 0.90 -16.31
N VAL A 349 -7.67 0.05 -16.66
CA VAL A 349 -6.74 0.29 -17.77
C VAL A 349 -7.48 0.34 -19.11
N ALA A 350 -8.35 -0.64 -19.38
CA ALA A 350 -9.16 -0.68 -20.60
C ALA A 350 -10.04 0.58 -20.73
N LYS A 351 -10.69 0.99 -19.63
CA LYS A 351 -11.51 2.21 -19.57
C LYS A 351 -10.69 3.48 -19.83
N ALA A 352 -9.48 3.58 -19.26
CA ALA A 352 -8.61 4.72 -19.49
C ALA A 352 -8.11 4.81 -20.95
N ILE A 353 -7.81 3.67 -21.57
CA ILE A 353 -7.44 3.60 -23.00
C ILE A 353 -8.62 3.98 -23.89
N ALA A 354 -9.82 3.46 -23.61
CA ALA A 354 -11.04 3.84 -24.32
C ALA A 354 -11.32 5.35 -24.17
N GLY A 355 -11.02 5.93 -23.00
CA GLY A 355 -11.05 7.37 -22.75
C GLY A 355 -9.95 8.18 -23.44
N GLY A 356 -9.08 7.57 -24.25
CA GLY A 356 -8.03 8.24 -25.02
C GLY A 356 -6.77 8.58 -24.24
N ASN A 357 -6.49 7.90 -23.11
CA ASN A 357 -5.28 8.16 -22.35
C ASN A 357 -4.03 7.53 -23.00
N GLU A 358 -3.25 8.36 -23.70
CA GLU A 358 -2.04 7.93 -24.42
C GLU A 358 -0.96 7.31 -23.51
N GLN A 359 -0.80 7.79 -22.27
CA GLN A 359 0.23 7.25 -21.37
C GLN A 359 -0.12 5.83 -20.94
N VAL A 360 -1.36 5.61 -20.50
CA VAL A 360 -1.85 4.28 -20.10
C VAL A 360 -1.79 3.32 -21.28
N GLN A 361 -2.18 3.77 -22.48
CA GLN A 361 -2.08 2.96 -23.70
C GLN A 361 -0.64 2.54 -23.99
N ARG A 362 0.32 3.48 -23.97
CA ARG A 362 1.75 3.16 -24.18
C ARG A 362 2.29 2.18 -23.14
N ASP A 363 1.91 2.34 -21.87
CA ASP A 363 2.33 1.41 -20.81
C ASP A 363 1.73 0.02 -21.00
N ALA A 364 0.44 -0.08 -21.34
CA ALA A 364 -0.24 -1.34 -21.61
C ALA A 364 0.36 -2.06 -22.84
N GLU A 365 0.59 -1.33 -23.94
CA GLU A 365 1.26 -1.83 -25.14
C GLU A 365 2.67 -2.34 -24.83
N ARG A 366 3.45 -1.61 -24.02
CA ARG A 366 4.79 -2.02 -23.61
C ARG A 366 4.79 -3.31 -22.78
N ILE A 367 3.85 -3.45 -21.85
CA ILE A 367 3.78 -4.61 -20.95
C ILE A 367 3.27 -5.84 -21.70
N THR A 368 2.21 -5.68 -22.49
CA THR A 368 1.45 -6.82 -23.05
C THR A 368 1.71 -7.07 -24.53
N GLY A 369 2.21 -6.09 -25.27
CA GLY A 369 2.30 -6.11 -26.73
C GLY A 369 0.95 -5.96 -27.44
N LEU A 370 -0.14 -5.72 -26.71
CA LEU A 370 -1.49 -5.57 -27.29
C LEU A 370 -1.74 -4.13 -27.72
N GLN A 371 -2.21 -3.95 -28.95
CA GLN A 371 -2.74 -2.68 -29.44
C GLN A 371 -4.25 -2.66 -29.21
N LEU A 372 -4.72 -1.79 -28.33
CA LEU A 372 -6.12 -1.68 -27.92
C LEU A 372 -6.72 -0.37 -28.46
N ALA A 373 -7.96 -0.43 -28.97
CA ALA A 373 -8.60 0.71 -29.59
C ALA A 373 -9.05 1.78 -28.56
N ALA A 374 -8.78 3.05 -28.87
CA ALA A 374 -9.39 4.19 -28.18
C ALA A 374 -10.85 4.40 -28.64
N GLY A 375 -11.69 4.99 -27.79
CA GLY A 375 -13.12 5.20 -28.09
C GLY A 375 -13.97 3.92 -28.10
N ALA A 376 -13.42 2.79 -27.63
CA ALA A 376 -14.11 1.50 -27.56
C ALA A 376 -15.40 1.60 -26.74
N ALA A 377 -16.46 0.95 -27.23
CA ALA A 377 -17.73 0.84 -26.49
C ALA A 377 -17.59 -0.09 -25.26
N GLU A 378 -18.57 -0.07 -24.35
CA GLU A 378 -18.48 -0.79 -23.08
C GLU A 378 -18.22 -2.30 -23.22
N GLU A 379 -18.89 -2.97 -24.15
CA GLU A 379 -18.67 -4.41 -24.40
C GLU A 379 -17.27 -4.71 -24.94
N GLU A 380 -16.73 -3.82 -25.78
CA GLU A 380 -15.37 -3.94 -26.27
C GLU A 380 -14.33 -3.64 -25.17
N GLN A 381 -14.63 -2.71 -24.25
CA GLN A 381 -13.82 -2.46 -23.06
C GLN A 381 -13.72 -3.71 -22.17
N LYS A 382 -14.82 -4.44 -21.96
CA LYS A 382 -14.83 -5.71 -21.22
C LYS A 382 -13.92 -6.76 -21.88
N ARG A 383 -14.01 -6.87 -23.21
CA ARG A 383 -13.12 -7.76 -23.98
C ARG A 383 -11.65 -7.32 -23.88
N HIS A 384 -11.36 -6.04 -23.97
CA HIS A 384 -10.01 -5.50 -23.78
C HIS A 384 -9.47 -5.81 -22.38
N ALA A 385 -10.29 -5.69 -21.34
CA ALA A 385 -9.92 -6.04 -19.97
C ALA A 385 -9.54 -7.53 -19.84
N ALA A 386 -10.32 -8.43 -20.45
CA ALA A 386 -10.01 -9.86 -20.46
C ALA A 386 -8.73 -10.18 -21.25
N LEU A 387 -8.49 -9.51 -22.39
CA LEU A 387 -7.24 -9.66 -23.15
C LEU A 387 -6.01 -9.17 -22.37
N LEU A 388 -6.15 -8.06 -21.64
CA LEU A 388 -5.12 -7.58 -20.72
C LEU A 388 -4.86 -8.60 -19.61
N ALA A 389 -5.92 -9.15 -19.01
CA ALA A 389 -5.81 -10.16 -17.97
C ALA A 389 -5.10 -11.44 -18.45
N ASP A 390 -5.35 -11.91 -19.68
CA ASP A 390 -4.67 -13.10 -20.24
C ASP A 390 -3.15 -12.91 -20.29
N ARG A 391 -2.70 -11.69 -20.59
CA ARG A 391 -1.28 -11.36 -20.71
C ARG A 391 -0.63 -11.02 -19.38
N ILE A 392 -1.37 -10.41 -18.47
CA ILE A 392 -0.84 -9.87 -17.23
C ILE A 392 -1.00 -10.85 -16.07
N LEU A 393 -2.11 -11.57 -15.95
CA LEU A 393 -2.42 -12.40 -14.79
C LEU A 393 -2.26 -13.89 -15.11
N HIS A 394 -1.28 -14.51 -14.46
CA HIS A 394 -1.06 -15.96 -14.49
C HIS A 394 -1.52 -16.54 -13.15
N THR A 395 -2.51 -17.43 -13.18
CA THR A 395 -3.02 -18.10 -11.99
C THR A 395 -2.62 -19.56 -11.98
N ILE A 396 -2.32 -20.08 -10.80
CA ILE A 396 -1.90 -21.47 -10.62
C ILE A 396 -2.63 -22.09 -9.42
N TYR A 397 -3.39 -23.15 -9.67
CA TYR A 397 -3.97 -23.98 -8.63
C TYR A 397 -3.03 -25.15 -8.33
N MET A 398 -2.63 -25.30 -7.07
CA MET A 398 -1.67 -26.31 -6.60
C MET A 398 -2.34 -27.24 -5.58
N GLY A 399 -3.09 -28.20 -6.11
CA GLY A 399 -3.82 -29.19 -5.32
C GLY A 399 -2.95 -30.35 -4.85
N THR A 400 -3.47 -31.07 -3.86
CA THR A 400 -2.99 -32.37 -3.37
C THR A 400 -4.10 -33.40 -3.44
N GLU A 401 -3.81 -34.66 -3.08
CA GLU A 401 -4.82 -35.72 -2.92
C GLU A 401 -5.94 -35.33 -1.93
N ASN A 402 -5.66 -34.41 -1.01
CA ASN A 402 -6.63 -33.91 -0.02
C ASN A 402 -7.49 -32.74 -0.54
N SER A 403 -7.15 -32.16 -1.70
CA SER A 403 -7.84 -30.98 -2.20
C SER A 403 -9.17 -31.34 -2.90
N SER A 404 -10.22 -30.57 -2.63
CA SER A 404 -11.54 -30.85 -3.18
C SER A 404 -11.67 -30.45 -4.66
N GLN A 405 -12.49 -31.19 -5.42
CA GLN A 405 -12.84 -30.78 -6.79
C GLN A 405 -13.58 -29.42 -6.81
N ALA A 406 -14.23 -29.05 -5.71
CA ALA A 406 -14.94 -27.79 -5.59
C ALA A 406 -13.98 -26.59 -5.54
N THR A 407 -12.90 -26.63 -4.75
CA THR A 407 -11.91 -25.54 -4.70
C THR A 407 -11.22 -25.35 -6.05
N LYS A 408 -10.83 -26.45 -6.70
CA LYS A 408 -10.27 -26.45 -8.05
C LYS A 408 -11.20 -25.82 -9.08
N SER A 409 -12.47 -26.22 -9.09
CA SER A 409 -13.47 -25.72 -10.04
C SER A 409 -13.71 -24.23 -9.86
N ARG A 410 -13.84 -23.74 -8.62
CA ARG A 410 -13.99 -22.30 -8.34
C ARG A 410 -12.79 -21.49 -8.82
N ALA A 411 -11.56 -21.96 -8.56
CA ALA A 411 -10.35 -21.29 -9.02
C ALA A 411 -10.32 -21.16 -10.55
N ARG A 412 -10.62 -22.25 -11.27
CA ARG A 412 -10.65 -22.26 -12.73
C ARG A 412 -11.75 -21.37 -13.30
N GLN A 413 -12.96 -21.42 -12.73
CA GLN A 413 -14.08 -20.61 -13.17
C GLN A 413 -13.77 -19.12 -13.03
N LEU A 414 -13.30 -18.69 -11.85
CA LEU A 414 -12.93 -17.30 -11.62
C LEU A 414 -11.82 -16.82 -12.56
N ALA A 415 -10.79 -17.64 -12.78
CA ALA A 415 -9.72 -17.32 -13.71
C ALA A 415 -10.27 -17.11 -15.13
N SER A 416 -11.21 -17.96 -15.56
CA SER A 416 -11.89 -17.82 -16.85
C SER A 416 -12.76 -16.57 -16.95
N GLU A 417 -13.51 -16.22 -15.90
CA GLU A 417 -14.37 -15.02 -15.86
C GLU A 417 -13.55 -13.73 -15.97
N ILE A 418 -12.38 -13.69 -15.33
CA ILE A 418 -11.45 -12.55 -15.42
C ILE A 418 -10.72 -12.52 -16.78
N GLY A 419 -10.55 -13.69 -17.41
CA GLY A 419 -9.70 -13.86 -18.60
C GLY A 419 -8.24 -14.14 -18.28
N ALA A 420 -7.92 -14.58 -17.06
CA ALA A 420 -6.56 -14.91 -16.64
C ALA A 420 -6.05 -16.20 -17.29
N TRP A 421 -4.74 -16.30 -17.48
CA TRP A 421 -4.11 -17.54 -17.90
C TRP A 421 -3.98 -18.49 -16.71
N HIS A 422 -4.61 -19.68 -16.78
CA HIS A 422 -4.74 -20.59 -15.64
C HIS A 422 -3.99 -21.91 -15.85
N VAL A 423 -3.36 -22.41 -14.78
CA VAL A 423 -2.74 -23.75 -14.71
C VAL A 423 -3.23 -24.49 -13.49
N ASP A 424 -3.54 -25.75 -13.68
CA ASP A 424 -3.79 -26.71 -12.60
C ASP A 424 -2.60 -27.66 -12.48
N MET A 425 -2.17 -27.92 -11.24
CA MET A 425 -1.17 -28.95 -10.96
C MET A 425 -1.44 -29.68 -9.65
N CYS A 426 -0.94 -30.92 -9.59
CA CYS A 426 -0.87 -31.73 -8.39
C CYS A 426 0.57 -31.68 -7.86
N ILE A 427 0.74 -31.45 -6.55
CA ILE A 427 2.07 -31.33 -5.91
C ILE A 427 2.47 -32.57 -5.11
N ASP A 428 1.64 -33.62 -5.08
CA ASP A 428 1.86 -34.81 -4.24
C ASP A 428 3.19 -35.50 -4.55
N THR A 429 3.60 -35.56 -5.82
CA THR A 429 4.92 -36.11 -6.19
C THR A 429 6.08 -35.35 -5.52
N ALA A 430 5.99 -34.01 -5.46
CA ALA A 430 7.02 -33.19 -4.81
C ALA A 430 7.00 -33.36 -3.29
N VAL A 431 5.80 -33.41 -2.69
CA VAL A 431 5.62 -33.64 -1.25
C VAL A 431 6.17 -35.02 -0.85
N ALA A 432 5.79 -36.06 -1.59
CA ALA A 432 6.23 -37.43 -1.36
C ALA A 432 7.75 -37.58 -1.47
N ALA A 433 8.38 -36.93 -2.45
CA ALA A 433 9.83 -36.94 -2.60
C ALA A 433 10.56 -36.33 -1.38
N VAL A 434 10.07 -35.20 -0.86
CA VAL A 434 10.66 -34.56 0.33
C VAL A 434 10.45 -35.40 1.59
N VAL A 435 9.26 -35.97 1.77
CA VAL A 435 8.98 -36.87 2.90
C VAL A 435 9.82 -38.14 2.81
N ALA A 436 9.97 -38.72 1.62
CA ALA A 436 10.81 -39.90 1.39
C ALA A 436 12.28 -39.63 1.74
N LEU A 437 12.81 -38.46 1.41
CA LEU A 437 14.16 -38.05 1.81
C LEU A 437 14.29 -37.98 3.33
N PHE A 438 13.31 -37.39 4.04
CA PHE A 438 13.32 -37.35 5.51
C PHE A 438 13.31 -38.76 6.12
N VAL A 439 12.48 -39.67 5.60
CA VAL A 439 12.43 -41.07 6.04
C VAL A 439 13.76 -41.78 5.77
N ALA A 440 14.36 -41.57 4.60
CA ALA A 440 15.63 -42.19 4.24
C ALA A 440 16.78 -41.77 5.17
N VAL A 441 16.79 -40.52 5.63
CA VAL A 441 17.83 -39.99 6.53
C VAL A 441 17.59 -40.32 8.00
N THR A 442 16.33 -40.32 8.45
CA THR A 442 15.99 -40.43 9.88
C THR A 442 15.44 -41.79 10.31
N GLY A 443 14.98 -42.61 9.36
CA GLY A 443 14.26 -43.86 9.62
C GLY A 443 12.83 -43.66 10.14
N LEU A 444 12.37 -42.42 10.36
CA LEU A 444 11.04 -42.12 10.93
C LEU A 444 10.11 -41.53 9.87
N ARG A 445 8.85 -41.99 9.86
CA ARG A 445 7.80 -41.48 8.96
C ARG A 445 6.80 -40.63 9.73
N PRO A 446 6.72 -39.31 9.48
CA PRO A 446 5.72 -38.46 10.10
C PRO A 446 4.32 -38.85 9.61
N ARG A 447 3.32 -38.71 10.48
CA ARG A 447 1.90 -39.00 10.19
C ARG A 447 1.01 -37.79 10.46
N TYR A 448 -0.11 -37.69 9.76
CA TYR A 448 -1.16 -36.72 10.11
C TYR A 448 -1.77 -37.10 11.46
N LYS A 449 -2.36 -36.12 12.14
CA LYS A 449 -3.00 -36.32 13.44
C LYS A 449 -4.15 -37.33 13.35
N LEU A 450 -4.91 -37.30 12.26
CA LEU A 450 -5.97 -38.27 11.95
C LEU A 450 -5.48 -39.71 11.74
N ASP A 451 -4.18 -39.89 11.50
CA ASP A 451 -3.50 -41.18 11.29
C ASP A 451 -2.62 -41.57 12.50
N GLY A 452 -2.86 -40.92 13.66
CA GLY A 452 -2.16 -41.19 14.91
C GLY A 452 -0.83 -40.46 15.09
N GLY A 453 -0.50 -39.48 14.25
CA GLY A 453 0.69 -38.64 14.39
C GLY A 453 0.59 -37.61 15.51
N THR A 454 1.73 -37.13 15.99
CA THR A 454 1.79 -36.03 16.98
C THR A 454 1.41 -34.68 16.37
N SER A 455 1.07 -33.68 17.20
CA SER A 455 0.82 -32.30 16.73
C SER A 455 2.01 -31.72 15.97
N ALA A 456 3.23 -32.11 16.32
CA ALA A 456 4.45 -31.66 15.65
C ALA A 456 4.58 -32.25 14.24
N GLU A 457 4.32 -33.55 14.08
CA GLU A 457 4.31 -34.22 12.77
C GLU A 457 3.23 -33.65 11.85
N ASN A 458 2.02 -33.51 12.37
CA ASN A 458 0.88 -32.97 11.63
C ASN A 458 1.18 -31.56 11.10
N LEU A 459 1.67 -30.67 11.97
CA LEU A 459 2.05 -29.32 11.58
C LEU A 459 3.23 -29.31 10.59
N ALA A 460 4.19 -30.22 10.73
CA ALA A 460 5.31 -30.32 9.80
C ALA A 460 4.85 -30.73 8.39
N LEU A 461 3.93 -31.70 8.28
CA LEU A 461 3.34 -32.15 7.02
C LEU A 461 2.52 -31.05 6.32
N GLN A 462 1.73 -30.29 7.07
CA GLN A 462 1.03 -29.12 6.51
C GLN A 462 2.01 -28.05 6.04
N ASN A 463 3.02 -27.74 6.86
CA ASN A 463 4.01 -26.72 6.55
C ASN A 463 4.83 -27.06 5.30
N ILE A 464 5.19 -28.34 5.08
CA ILE A 464 5.99 -28.70 3.90
C ILE A 464 5.18 -28.54 2.61
N GLN A 465 3.89 -28.90 2.61
CA GLN A 465 3.01 -28.62 1.49
C GLN A 465 2.92 -27.11 1.23
N ALA A 466 2.72 -26.30 2.27
CA ALA A 466 2.62 -24.84 2.16
C ALA A 466 3.90 -24.21 1.58
N ARG A 467 5.09 -24.66 2.00
CA ARG A 467 6.38 -24.17 1.49
C ARG A 467 6.67 -24.63 0.06
N LEU A 468 6.31 -25.85 -0.31
CA LEU A 468 6.52 -26.34 -1.68
C LEU A 468 5.68 -25.54 -2.68
N ARG A 469 4.46 -25.13 -2.32
CA ARG A 469 3.66 -24.21 -3.13
C ARG A 469 4.37 -22.89 -3.38
N MET A 470 5.06 -22.34 -2.38
CA MET A 470 5.87 -21.12 -2.56
C MET A 470 7.03 -21.34 -3.53
N VAL A 471 7.79 -22.42 -3.37
CA VAL A 471 8.92 -22.75 -4.26
C VAL A 471 8.45 -22.87 -5.71
N LEU A 472 7.34 -23.59 -5.94
CA LEU A 472 6.76 -23.74 -7.26
C LEU A 472 6.23 -22.42 -7.81
N ALA A 473 5.57 -21.58 -6.99
CA ALA A 473 5.09 -20.28 -7.42
C ALA A 473 6.24 -19.42 -7.98
N PHE A 474 7.37 -19.31 -7.28
CA PHE A 474 8.51 -18.53 -7.77
C PHE A 474 9.17 -19.14 -9.00
N LEU A 475 9.27 -20.48 -9.09
CA LEU A 475 9.77 -21.15 -10.29
C LEU A 475 8.91 -20.81 -11.52
N PHE A 476 7.59 -20.91 -11.39
CA PHE A 476 6.66 -20.59 -12.47
C PHE A 476 6.66 -19.09 -12.78
N ALA A 477 6.79 -18.22 -11.80
CA ALA A 477 6.87 -16.78 -12.02
C ALA A 477 8.08 -16.37 -12.88
N GLN A 478 9.20 -17.10 -12.73
CA GLN A 478 10.42 -16.89 -13.51
C GLN A 478 10.34 -17.51 -14.91
N LEU A 479 9.70 -18.67 -15.07
CA LEU A 479 9.78 -19.46 -16.31
C LEU A 479 8.52 -19.42 -17.19
N LEU A 480 7.35 -19.05 -16.67
CA LEU A 480 6.13 -18.98 -17.49
C LEU A 480 6.24 -17.99 -18.66
N PRO A 481 6.83 -16.79 -18.52
CA PRO A 481 7.05 -15.90 -19.66
C PRO A 481 7.90 -16.56 -20.76
N TRP A 482 8.91 -17.34 -20.37
CA TRP A 482 9.73 -18.13 -21.28
C TRP A 482 8.91 -19.22 -21.99
N VAL A 483 8.12 -20.01 -21.24
CA VAL A 483 7.23 -21.05 -21.81
C VAL A 483 6.27 -20.45 -22.84
N ARG A 484 5.64 -19.32 -22.52
CA ARG A 484 4.69 -18.64 -23.43
C ARG A 484 5.39 -18.06 -24.66
N GLY A 485 6.62 -17.56 -24.51
CA GLY A 485 7.44 -17.11 -25.63
C GLY A 485 7.79 -18.21 -26.64
N HIS A 486 7.99 -19.43 -26.16
CA HIS A 486 8.26 -20.60 -27.01
C HIS A 486 7.01 -21.17 -27.68
N ARG A 487 5.87 -21.24 -26.97
CA ARG A 487 4.59 -21.67 -27.57
C ARG A 487 4.11 -20.76 -28.71
N GLY A 488 4.50 -19.48 -28.70
CA GLY A 488 4.24 -18.54 -29.79
C GLY A 488 5.11 -18.71 -31.04
N ARG A 489 6.14 -19.58 -31.02
CA ARG A 489 7.10 -19.76 -32.13
C ARG A 489 7.07 -21.15 -32.79
N GLY A 490 6.22 -22.08 -32.34
CA GLY A 490 6.06 -23.36 -33.02
C GLY A 490 5.10 -24.32 -32.31
N VAL A 491 4.28 -24.98 -33.12
CA VAL A 491 3.42 -26.14 -32.83
C VAL A 491 2.11 -25.83 -32.09
N GLY A 492 1.00 -26.13 -32.77
CA GLY A 492 -0.36 -26.04 -32.23
C GLY A 492 -0.50 -26.84 -30.93
N GLY A 493 -1.16 -26.23 -29.95
CA GLY A 493 -1.43 -26.86 -28.67
C GLY A 493 -2.30 -28.12 -28.82
N PRO A 494 -2.22 -29.07 -27.86
CA PRO A 494 -3.12 -30.20 -27.85
C PRO A 494 -4.53 -29.69 -27.54
N VAL A 495 -5.40 -29.77 -28.54
CA VAL A 495 -6.84 -29.84 -28.31
C VAL A 495 -7.06 -31.20 -27.64
N GLU A 496 -7.34 -31.20 -26.34
CA GLU A 496 -7.93 -32.37 -25.68
C GLU A 496 -9.26 -32.65 -26.39
N LYS A 497 -9.27 -33.68 -27.25
CA LYS A 497 -10.51 -34.27 -27.74
C LYS A 497 -11.16 -34.97 -26.56
N GLU A 498 -12.24 -34.39 -26.05
CA GLU A 498 -13.26 -35.11 -25.31
C GLU A 498 -13.64 -36.36 -26.12
N LYS A 499 -13.32 -37.54 -25.60
CA LYS A 499 -13.91 -38.79 -26.10
C LYS A 499 -15.31 -38.87 -25.50
N GLU A 500 -16.30 -38.48 -26.28
CA GLU A 500 -17.69 -38.87 -26.06
C GLU A 500 -17.78 -40.39 -25.94
N GLY A 501 -18.41 -40.84 -24.85
CA GLY A 501 -18.64 -42.25 -24.57
C GLY A 501 -19.59 -42.87 -25.58
N LYS A 502 -19.12 -43.89 -26.30
CA LYS A 502 -20.00 -44.89 -26.93
C LYS A 502 -20.02 -46.13 -26.06
N VAL A 503 -21.19 -46.40 -25.50
CA VAL A 503 -21.61 -47.67 -24.91
C VAL A 503 -21.45 -48.77 -25.96
N GLY A 504 -20.67 -49.80 -25.65
CA GLY A 504 -20.46 -50.98 -26.49
C GLY A 504 -19.94 -52.15 -25.65
N SER A 505 -20.74 -53.21 -25.59
CA SER A 505 -20.64 -54.38 -24.71
C SER A 505 -19.51 -55.36 -25.06
N ARG A 506 -18.91 -55.90 -23.99
CA ARG A 506 -18.34 -57.26 -23.76
C ARG A 506 -17.24 -57.84 -24.66
N ASP A 507 -16.29 -58.44 -23.93
CA ASP A 507 -15.59 -59.69 -24.20
C ASP A 507 -14.85 -59.81 -25.52
N ASP A 508 -13.53 -59.53 -25.48
CA ASP A 508 -12.53 -60.48 -25.97
C ASP A 508 -11.09 -60.01 -25.72
N GLN A 509 -10.23 -60.98 -25.41
CA GLN A 509 -8.76 -60.94 -25.45
C GLN A 509 -8.01 -60.40 -24.22
N VAL A 510 -8.12 -61.17 -23.13
CA VAL A 510 -6.97 -61.52 -22.28
C VAL A 510 -6.32 -62.76 -22.88
N GLN A 511 -5.17 -62.62 -23.57
CA GLN A 511 -4.10 -63.63 -23.70
C GLN A 511 -3.14 -63.21 -24.82
N ARG A 512 -1.92 -62.82 -24.44
CA ARG A 512 -0.63 -63.09 -25.12
C ARG A 512 0.44 -62.15 -24.58
N ALA A 513 1.23 -62.65 -23.64
CA ALA A 513 2.67 -62.43 -23.55
C ALA A 513 3.18 -63.08 -22.25
N ALA A 514 3.40 -64.39 -22.31
CA ALA A 514 4.27 -65.10 -21.39
C ALA A 514 5.27 -65.89 -22.26
N GLU A 515 6.54 -65.74 -21.89
CA GLU A 515 7.57 -66.78 -21.86
C GLU A 515 8.10 -67.38 -23.18
N GLY A 516 9.42 -67.29 -23.34
CA GLY A 516 10.24 -67.99 -24.31
C GLY A 516 11.68 -68.04 -23.78
N ALA A 517 12.09 -69.22 -23.32
CA ALA A 517 13.30 -69.54 -22.56
C ALA A 517 14.57 -69.75 -23.40
N GLU A 518 15.74 -69.65 -22.73
CA GLU A 518 16.94 -70.53 -22.68
C GLU A 518 17.28 -71.46 -23.88
N ALA A 519 18.51 -71.85 -24.24
CA ALA A 519 19.90 -71.70 -23.76
C ALA A 519 20.86 -72.27 -24.84
N GLU A 520 22.15 -71.91 -24.79
CA GLU A 520 23.39 -72.62 -25.22
C GLU A 520 24.54 -71.59 -25.07
N GLY A 521 25.73 -71.77 -24.48
CA GLY A 521 26.55 -72.91 -24.06
C GLY A 521 27.99 -72.67 -24.56
N GLY A 522 29.00 -72.44 -23.70
CA GLY A 522 30.42 -72.34 -24.13
C GLY A 522 31.40 -71.75 -23.10
N GLU A 523 32.38 -72.56 -22.70
CA GLU A 523 33.34 -72.41 -21.59
C GLU A 523 34.56 -71.47 -21.84
N GLY A 524 35.19 -71.04 -20.74
CA GLY A 524 36.64 -71.17 -20.57
C GLY A 524 37.49 -69.89 -20.35
N GLY A 525 38.13 -69.80 -19.17
CA GLY A 525 39.47 -69.18 -19.06
C GLY A 525 39.71 -68.18 -17.91
N GLU A 526 40.18 -68.68 -16.76
CA GLU A 526 40.95 -67.90 -15.77
C GLU A 526 42.32 -67.49 -16.31
N ARG A 527 42.81 -66.29 -15.96
CA ARG A 527 44.24 -66.05 -15.67
C ARG A 527 44.47 -64.73 -14.91
N ILE A 528 45.25 -64.87 -13.84
CA ILE A 528 45.89 -63.86 -12.98
C ILE A 528 47.19 -63.35 -13.65
N LEU A 529 47.66 -62.14 -13.28
CA LEU A 529 49.05 -61.61 -13.10
C LEU A 529 49.04 -60.07 -13.34
N GLU A 530 49.22 -59.21 -12.32
CA GLU A 530 50.47 -58.68 -11.70
C GLU A 530 51.33 -57.70 -12.55
N GLY A 531 51.72 -56.58 -11.91
CA GLY A 531 52.72 -55.56 -12.32
C GLY A 531 52.11 -54.21 -12.73
N GLY A 532 52.46 -53.01 -12.25
CA GLY A 532 53.60 -52.52 -11.45
C GLY A 532 54.08 -51.17 -12.04
N GLU A 533 54.27 -50.15 -11.19
CA GLU A 533 55.05 -48.88 -11.40
C GLU A 533 54.49 -47.81 -12.39
N ALA A 534 54.70 -46.49 -12.26
CA ALA A 534 55.30 -45.60 -11.26
C ALA A 534 54.90 -44.12 -11.58
N ILE A 535 55.18 -43.23 -10.64
CA ILE A 535 54.93 -41.77 -10.55
C ILE A 535 55.84 -40.97 -11.52
N PRO A 536 55.53 -39.69 -11.83
CA PRO A 536 56.48 -38.65 -11.38
C PRO A 536 55.82 -37.40 -10.75
N GLU A 537 56.56 -36.84 -9.80
CA GLU A 537 56.36 -35.59 -9.07
C GLU A 537 56.82 -34.35 -9.85
N GLY A 538 56.44 -33.17 -9.32
CA GLY A 538 57.02 -31.86 -9.57
C GLY A 538 55.92 -30.80 -9.79
N GLY A 539 55.76 -29.72 -9.03
CA GLY A 539 56.66 -29.01 -8.12
C GLY A 539 56.56 -27.50 -8.44
N GLU A 540 56.59 -26.66 -7.40
CA GLU A 540 56.70 -25.17 -7.40
C GLU A 540 55.42 -24.35 -7.64
N ALA A 541 55.19 -23.18 -7.03
CA ALA A 541 55.68 -22.49 -5.84
C ALA A 541 54.78 -21.23 -5.67
N ILE A 542 54.63 -20.78 -4.43
CA ILE A 542 53.90 -19.57 -4.00
C ILE A 542 54.73 -18.31 -4.33
N PRO A 543 54.11 -17.12 -4.44
CA PRO A 543 54.55 -16.07 -3.51
C PRO A 543 53.41 -15.24 -2.90
N GLU A 544 53.59 -14.95 -1.61
CA GLU A 544 52.94 -13.87 -0.85
C GLU A 544 53.76 -12.57 -0.89
N GLY A 545 53.11 -11.46 -0.55
CA GLY A 545 53.67 -10.13 -0.27
C GLY A 545 53.11 -9.07 -1.22
N GLY A 546 52.60 -7.90 -0.82
CA GLY A 546 52.68 -7.14 0.43
C GLY A 546 52.78 -5.65 0.07
N GLU A 547 51.97 -4.81 0.72
CA GLU A 547 52.09 -3.33 0.89
C GLU A 547 51.56 -2.31 -0.16
N ALA A 548 50.64 -1.47 0.37
CA ALA A 548 50.66 0.00 0.43
C ALA A 548 50.07 0.93 -0.67
N ILE A 549 48.98 1.61 -0.26
CA ILE A 549 48.64 3.06 -0.35
C ILE A 549 48.48 3.73 -1.75
N ALA A 550 47.27 4.25 -2.04
CA ALA A 550 46.98 5.67 -2.40
C ALA A 550 45.76 5.87 -3.34
N GLU A 551 44.85 6.73 -2.88
CA GLU A 551 44.05 7.76 -3.59
C GLU A 551 43.31 7.51 -4.92
N GLY A 552 42.00 7.83 -4.89
CA GLY A 552 41.40 8.88 -5.73
C GLY A 552 41.29 8.64 -7.24
N GLY A 553 40.12 8.19 -7.72
CA GLY A 553 39.83 8.10 -9.16
C GLY A 553 38.35 8.11 -9.51
N VAL A 554 37.82 9.31 -9.76
CA VAL A 554 36.49 9.58 -10.31
C VAL A 554 36.30 8.88 -11.66
N LEU A 555 35.42 7.88 -11.75
CA LEU A 555 34.99 7.35 -13.05
C LEU A 555 33.98 8.30 -13.71
N LYS A 556 34.47 9.04 -14.71
CA LYS A 556 33.69 9.81 -15.68
C LYS A 556 32.63 8.93 -16.36
N ARG A 557 31.35 9.28 -16.19
CA ARG A 557 30.25 8.80 -17.05
C ARG A 557 30.43 9.34 -18.47
N GLY A 558 30.85 8.48 -19.39
CA GLY A 558 30.80 8.74 -20.82
C GLY A 558 29.35 8.83 -21.31
N LYS A 559 29.04 9.92 -22.03
CA LYS A 559 27.83 10.07 -22.85
C LYS A 559 27.84 9.02 -23.96
N GLY A 560 27.03 7.97 -23.81
CA GLY A 560 26.65 7.08 -24.90
C GLY A 560 25.41 7.60 -25.62
N ARG A 561 25.60 7.98 -26.89
CA ARG A 561 24.57 8.37 -27.85
C ARG A 561 23.55 7.24 -28.06
N GLY A 562 22.33 7.63 -28.40
CA GLY A 562 21.23 6.73 -28.73
C GLY A 562 21.58 5.72 -29.81
N GLY A 563 21.27 4.46 -29.52
CA GLY A 563 21.06 3.41 -30.49
C GLY A 563 19.72 2.76 -30.14
N GLY A 564 18.72 2.98 -30.98
CA GLY A 564 17.47 2.24 -30.93
C GLY A 564 17.76 0.78 -31.19
N SER A 565 17.72 -0.04 -30.15
CA SER A 565 17.56 -1.48 -30.29
C SER A 565 16.06 -1.76 -30.27
N GLU A 566 15.47 -1.94 -31.44
CA GLU A 566 14.21 -2.67 -31.59
C GLU A 566 14.35 -4.02 -30.86
N ARG A 567 13.80 -4.15 -29.64
CA ARG A 567 13.56 -5.46 -29.05
C ARG A 567 12.34 -6.06 -29.74
N ARG A 568 12.56 -6.66 -30.91
CA ARG A 568 11.58 -7.54 -31.56
C ARG A 568 11.38 -8.81 -30.73
N GLY A 569 10.23 -8.83 -30.04
CA GLY A 569 9.43 -9.95 -29.52
C GLY A 569 10.01 -11.36 -29.37
N GLY A 570 9.87 -11.90 -28.15
CA GLY A 570 9.65 -13.32 -27.89
C GLY A 570 10.50 -13.92 -26.77
N GLY A 571 9.96 -13.99 -25.55
CA GLY A 571 10.38 -14.96 -24.53
C GLY A 571 11.21 -14.49 -23.33
N GLY A 572 11.42 -13.18 -23.12
CA GLY A 572 12.15 -12.66 -21.96
C GLY A 572 11.28 -11.79 -21.06
N GLY A 573 11.21 -12.10 -19.77
CA GLY A 573 10.44 -11.37 -18.76
C GLY A 573 10.35 -12.14 -17.45
N PHE A 574 9.86 -11.50 -16.38
CA PHE A 574 9.55 -12.14 -15.10
C PHE A 574 8.18 -11.69 -14.61
N LEU A 575 7.53 -12.50 -13.79
CA LEU A 575 6.26 -12.18 -13.14
C LEU A 575 6.50 -11.82 -11.68
N LEU A 576 5.74 -10.87 -11.15
CA LEU A 576 5.70 -10.60 -9.72
C LEU A 576 4.76 -11.61 -9.04
N VAL A 577 5.25 -12.31 -8.02
CA VAL A 577 4.42 -13.22 -7.21
C VAL A 577 3.53 -12.39 -6.29
N LEU A 578 2.23 -12.64 -6.35
CA LEU A 578 1.23 -12.01 -5.51
C LEU A 578 0.94 -12.88 -4.28
N GLY A 579 1.07 -12.29 -3.09
CA GLY A 579 0.64 -12.89 -1.84
C GLY A 579 -0.84 -12.62 -1.56
N SER A 580 -1.46 -13.47 -0.74
CA SER A 580 -2.88 -13.38 -0.40
C SER A 580 -3.17 -13.52 1.10
N ALA A 581 -2.20 -13.21 1.97
CA ALA A 581 -2.47 -13.15 3.41
C ALA A 581 -3.26 -11.88 3.74
N ASN A 582 -4.29 -11.96 4.58
CA ASN A 582 -5.05 -10.79 5.04
C ASN A 582 -4.48 -10.22 6.37
N VAL A 583 -4.99 -9.05 6.78
CA VAL A 583 -4.46 -8.32 7.95
C VAL A 583 -4.72 -9.04 9.28
N ASP A 584 -5.82 -9.78 9.40
CA ASP A 584 -6.25 -10.45 10.62
C ASP A 584 -5.39 -11.71 10.87
N GLU A 585 -5.17 -12.51 9.82
CA GLU A 585 -4.24 -13.66 9.84
C GLU A 585 -2.82 -13.21 10.14
N ALA A 586 -2.37 -12.11 9.52
CA ALA A 586 -1.06 -11.52 9.81
C ALA A 586 -0.95 -11.10 11.28
N LEU A 587 -1.98 -10.44 11.84
CA LEU A 587 -2.00 -10.00 13.23
C LEU A 587 -1.90 -11.17 14.20
N ARG A 588 -2.66 -12.25 13.93
CA ARG A 588 -2.66 -13.48 14.72
C ARG A 588 -1.40 -14.33 14.48
N GLY A 589 -0.74 -14.12 13.35
CA GLY A 589 0.36 -14.92 12.83
C GLY A 589 -0.08 -16.32 12.39
N TYR A 590 -1.32 -16.44 11.90
CA TYR A 590 -1.92 -17.66 11.37
C TYR A 590 -1.53 -17.84 9.90
N LEU A 591 -0.25 -18.20 9.69
CA LEU A 591 0.36 -18.47 8.39
C LEU A 591 1.62 -19.30 8.58
N THR A 592 2.03 -20.05 7.56
CA THR A 592 3.30 -20.78 7.62
C THR A 592 4.42 -19.83 7.21
N LYS A 593 5.47 -19.73 8.04
CA LYS A 593 6.61 -18.89 7.68
C LYS A 593 7.27 -19.44 6.40
N TYR A 594 7.36 -18.60 5.38
CA TYR A 594 7.86 -18.91 4.03
C TYR A 594 6.98 -19.85 3.19
N ASP A 595 5.66 -19.82 3.38
CA ASP A 595 4.70 -20.32 2.39
C ASP A 595 4.31 -19.22 1.39
N CYS A 596 3.20 -19.37 0.66
CA CYS A 596 2.67 -18.38 -0.28
C CYS A 596 2.24 -17.04 0.37
N SER A 597 2.28 -16.91 1.70
CA SER A 597 2.22 -15.61 2.39
C SER A 597 3.50 -14.79 2.21
N SER A 598 4.61 -15.43 1.83
CA SER A 598 5.87 -14.82 1.38
C SER A 598 5.91 -14.77 -0.15
N ALA A 599 5.72 -13.56 -0.69
CA ALA A 599 5.63 -13.24 -2.10
C ALA A 599 6.38 -11.93 -2.37
N ASP A 600 6.31 -11.37 -3.58
CA ASP A 600 6.95 -10.09 -3.89
C ASP A 600 6.15 -8.93 -3.31
N ILE A 601 4.83 -8.93 -3.53
CA ILE A 601 3.88 -7.93 -3.02
C ILE A 601 2.54 -8.56 -2.67
N ASN A 602 1.80 -7.94 -1.74
CA ASN A 602 0.48 -8.40 -1.32
C ASN A 602 -0.55 -7.26 -1.35
N PRO A 603 -1.52 -7.26 -2.29
CA PRO A 603 -2.50 -6.18 -2.41
C PRO A 603 -3.60 -6.19 -1.33
N ILE A 604 -3.76 -7.30 -0.59
CA ILE A 604 -4.82 -7.44 0.43
C ILE A 604 -4.29 -7.54 1.87
N GLY A 605 -2.97 -7.56 2.08
CA GLY A 605 -2.38 -7.75 3.42
C GLY A 605 -2.64 -6.62 4.41
N GLY A 606 -3.21 -5.50 3.96
CA GLY A 606 -3.73 -4.44 4.81
C GLY A 606 -5.25 -4.43 4.96
N ILE A 607 -5.99 -5.44 4.49
CA ILE A 607 -7.46 -5.48 4.46
C ILE A 607 -7.98 -6.59 5.39
N SER A 608 -9.08 -6.31 6.10
CA SER A 608 -9.75 -7.25 7.02
C SER A 608 -10.44 -8.40 6.27
N LYS A 609 -10.51 -9.59 6.89
CA LYS A 609 -11.24 -10.73 6.32
C LYS A 609 -12.72 -10.42 6.14
N THR A 610 -13.30 -9.66 7.08
CA THR A 610 -14.70 -9.26 7.05
C THR A 610 -14.99 -8.35 5.84
N ASP A 611 -14.09 -7.41 5.54
CA ASP A 611 -14.22 -6.56 4.36
C ASP A 611 -13.94 -7.32 3.05
N LEU A 612 -13.01 -8.27 3.04
CA LEU A 612 -12.78 -9.12 1.86
C LEU A 612 -14.04 -9.93 1.51
N ARG A 613 -14.73 -10.52 2.50
CA ARG A 613 -16.00 -11.22 2.25
C ARG A 613 -17.07 -10.30 1.66
N ARG A 614 -17.21 -9.08 2.20
CA ARG A 614 -18.13 -8.07 1.64
C ARG A 614 -17.75 -7.67 0.22
N PHE A 615 -16.46 -7.47 -0.03
CA PHE A 615 -15.92 -7.17 -1.34
C PHE A 615 -16.21 -8.28 -2.36
N LEU A 616 -16.09 -9.57 -2.00
CA LEU A 616 -16.40 -10.67 -2.90
C LEU A 616 -17.85 -10.63 -3.40
N ARG A 617 -18.82 -10.41 -2.49
CA ARG A 617 -20.23 -10.27 -2.86
C ARG A 617 -20.47 -9.06 -3.76
N TRP A 618 -19.83 -7.94 -3.44
CA TRP A 618 -19.92 -6.73 -4.24
C TRP A 618 -19.32 -6.94 -5.64
N ALA A 619 -18.14 -7.54 -5.73
CA ALA A 619 -17.41 -7.81 -6.96
C ALA A 619 -18.13 -8.80 -7.87
N ALA A 620 -18.82 -9.79 -7.29
CA ALA A 620 -19.63 -10.74 -8.05
C ALA A 620 -20.65 -10.04 -8.97
N VAL A 621 -21.21 -8.92 -8.48
CA VAL A 621 -22.22 -8.14 -9.21
C VAL A 621 -21.57 -7.00 -10.00
N HIS A 622 -20.70 -6.20 -9.38
CA HIS A 622 -20.25 -4.93 -9.94
C HIS A 622 -19.02 -5.04 -10.85
N LEU A 623 -18.20 -6.09 -10.69
CA LEU A 623 -17.10 -6.38 -11.61
C LEU A 623 -17.45 -7.43 -12.67
N GLY A 624 -18.62 -8.08 -12.53
CA GLY A 624 -19.08 -9.13 -13.45
C GLY A 624 -18.40 -10.49 -13.27
N PHE A 625 -18.03 -10.84 -12.03
CA PHE A 625 -17.35 -12.10 -11.68
C PHE A 625 -18.25 -12.99 -10.80
N PRO A 626 -19.35 -13.55 -11.31
CA PRO A 626 -20.40 -14.18 -10.51
C PRO A 626 -19.90 -15.34 -9.63
N SER A 627 -18.86 -16.07 -10.06
CA SER A 627 -18.26 -17.16 -9.26
C SER A 627 -17.79 -16.73 -7.87
N LEU A 628 -17.52 -15.43 -7.65
CA LEU A 628 -17.11 -14.91 -6.34
C LEU A 628 -18.21 -15.04 -5.28
N ALA A 629 -19.49 -15.08 -5.67
CA ALA A 629 -20.58 -15.33 -4.73
C ALA A 629 -20.49 -16.75 -4.15
N ASP A 630 -20.20 -17.75 -4.99
CA ASP A 630 -20.02 -19.14 -4.57
C ASP A 630 -18.75 -19.32 -3.72
N VAL A 631 -17.68 -18.58 -4.04
CA VAL A 631 -16.45 -18.54 -3.23
C VAL A 631 -16.72 -18.00 -1.83
N GLU A 632 -17.50 -16.92 -1.71
CA GLU A 632 -17.80 -16.32 -0.41
C GLU A 632 -18.73 -17.19 0.44
N ALA A 633 -19.69 -17.88 -0.20
CA ALA A 633 -20.61 -18.78 0.48
C ALA A 633 -19.94 -20.08 0.97
N ALA A 634 -18.80 -20.46 0.40
CA ALA A 634 -18.05 -21.64 0.81
C ALA A 634 -17.44 -21.47 2.21
N PRO A 635 -17.43 -22.54 3.05
CA PRO A 635 -16.81 -22.48 4.36
C PRO A 635 -15.28 -22.27 4.22
N PRO A 636 -14.67 -21.37 5.02
CA PRO A 636 -13.23 -21.14 4.99
C PRO A 636 -12.48 -22.33 5.57
N THR A 637 -11.68 -22.99 4.73
CA THR A 637 -10.95 -24.21 5.09
C THR A 637 -9.55 -24.22 4.49
N ALA A 638 -8.58 -24.74 5.25
CA ALA A 638 -7.26 -25.09 4.76
C ALA A 638 -7.26 -26.60 4.46
N GLU A 639 -7.48 -26.99 3.21
CA GLU A 639 -7.50 -28.40 2.77
C GLU A 639 -6.07 -29.02 2.77
N LEU A 640 -5.40 -29.01 3.93
CA LEU A 640 -4.01 -29.48 4.12
C LEU A 640 -3.93 -30.82 4.86
N GLU A 641 -5.00 -31.21 5.55
CA GLU A 641 -5.18 -32.53 6.18
C GLU A 641 -6.12 -33.42 5.35
N PRO A 642 -6.06 -34.76 5.49
CA PRO A 642 -7.02 -35.66 4.86
C PRO A 642 -8.46 -35.32 5.28
N ILE A 643 -9.33 -35.08 4.30
CA ILE A 643 -10.76 -34.83 4.55
C ILE A 643 -11.44 -36.17 4.84
N ARG A 644 -12.21 -36.25 5.93
CA ARG A 644 -13.07 -37.40 6.27
C ARG A 644 -14.53 -36.92 6.37
N GLU A 645 -15.50 -37.84 6.30
CA GLU A 645 -16.94 -37.50 6.38
C GLU A 645 -17.30 -36.68 7.64
N ASP A 646 -16.53 -36.83 8.72
CA ASP A 646 -16.72 -36.21 10.03
C ASP A 646 -15.75 -35.05 10.33
N TYR A 647 -14.79 -34.74 9.44
CA TYR A 647 -13.74 -33.76 9.74
C TYR A 647 -13.35 -32.89 8.54
N VAL A 648 -13.46 -31.57 8.77
CA VAL A 648 -12.96 -30.51 7.87
C VAL A 648 -12.24 -29.46 8.72
N GLN A 649 -11.04 -29.05 8.30
CA GLN A 649 -10.24 -28.04 9.00
C GLN A 649 -10.82 -26.64 8.73
N LEU A 650 -11.49 -26.05 9.72
CA LEU A 650 -12.03 -24.69 9.68
C LEU A 650 -11.09 -23.67 10.34
N ASP A 651 -10.82 -22.56 9.66
CA ASP A 651 -9.80 -21.58 10.10
C ASP A 651 -10.08 -20.97 11.49
N GLU A 652 -11.32 -20.50 11.74
CA GLU A 652 -11.68 -19.85 13.01
C GLU A 652 -11.66 -20.83 14.19
N VAL A 653 -11.96 -22.09 13.94
CA VAL A 653 -11.90 -23.16 14.94
C VAL A 653 -10.45 -23.44 15.31
N ASP A 654 -9.55 -23.55 14.32
CA ASP A 654 -8.12 -23.78 14.56
C ASP A 654 -7.44 -22.57 15.24
N MET A 655 -7.82 -21.35 14.85
CA MET A 655 -7.31 -20.13 15.50
C MET A 655 -7.82 -19.95 16.93
N GLY A 656 -8.96 -20.55 17.27
CA GLY A 656 -9.69 -20.38 18.54
C GLY A 656 -10.34 -18.99 18.70
N MET A 657 -10.50 -18.26 17.60
CA MET A 657 -10.98 -16.87 17.54
C MET A 657 -11.65 -16.60 16.20
N THR A 658 -12.74 -15.83 16.21
CA THR A 658 -13.38 -15.40 14.96
C THR A 658 -12.62 -14.24 14.32
N TYR A 659 -12.79 -14.04 13.01
CA TYR A 659 -12.22 -12.90 12.31
C TYR A 659 -12.78 -11.56 12.83
N GLU A 660 -14.03 -11.54 13.28
CA GLU A 660 -14.63 -10.35 13.91
C GLU A 660 -13.92 -9.98 15.21
N GLU A 661 -13.63 -10.98 16.06
CA GLU A 661 -12.85 -10.80 17.28
C GLU A 661 -11.42 -10.30 16.97
N LEU A 662 -10.74 -10.91 15.97
CA LEU A 662 -9.39 -10.51 15.57
C LEU A 662 -9.31 -9.06 15.09
N SER A 663 -10.26 -8.65 14.25
CA SER A 663 -10.39 -7.26 13.79
C SER A 663 -10.60 -6.29 14.96
N LEU A 664 -11.43 -6.65 15.95
CA LEU A 664 -11.62 -5.85 17.16
C LEU A 664 -10.34 -5.76 17.99
N TYR A 665 -9.67 -6.89 18.26
CA TYR A 665 -8.39 -6.90 18.98
C TYR A 665 -7.34 -6.06 18.27
N GLY A 666 -7.28 -6.11 16.94
CA GLY A 666 -6.41 -5.27 16.10
C GLY A 666 -6.64 -3.78 16.35
N ARG A 667 -7.89 -3.33 16.27
CA ARG A 667 -8.26 -1.93 16.53
C ARG A 667 -7.95 -1.51 17.97
N LEU A 668 -8.33 -2.30 18.97
CA LEU A 668 -8.05 -1.99 20.38
C LEU A 668 -6.54 -1.89 20.63
N ARG A 669 -5.75 -2.83 20.10
CA ARG A 669 -4.29 -2.86 20.24
C ARG A 669 -3.61 -1.68 19.56
N LYS A 670 -3.97 -1.37 18.31
CA LYS A 670 -3.21 -0.45 17.45
C LYS A 670 -3.80 0.95 17.40
N VAL A 671 -5.12 1.11 17.36
CA VAL A 671 -5.79 2.42 17.28
C VAL A 671 -6.02 2.97 18.68
N VAL A 672 -6.66 2.20 19.57
CA VAL A 672 -6.97 2.62 20.95
C VAL A 672 -5.74 2.53 21.87
N ARG A 673 -4.68 1.83 21.45
CA ARG A 673 -3.41 1.65 22.17
C ARG A 673 -3.51 0.80 23.44
N CYS A 674 -4.45 -0.14 23.49
CA CYS A 674 -4.61 -1.04 24.63
C CYS A 674 -3.48 -2.09 24.70
N GLY A 675 -2.84 -2.20 25.87
CA GLY A 675 -2.14 -3.42 26.29
C GLY A 675 -3.11 -4.49 26.84
N PRO A 676 -2.63 -5.64 27.35
CA PRO A 676 -3.50 -6.74 27.77
C PRO A 676 -4.55 -6.34 28.83
N VAL A 677 -4.13 -5.67 29.91
CA VAL A 677 -5.03 -5.28 31.01
C VAL A 677 -6.08 -4.27 30.54
N ALA A 678 -5.67 -3.26 29.78
CA ALA A 678 -6.58 -2.24 29.26
C ALA A 678 -7.58 -2.82 28.24
N MET A 679 -7.13 -3.77 27.40
CA MET A 679 -8.00 -4.46 26.45
C MET A 679 -9.04 -5.32 27.19
N PHE A 680 -8.60 -6.05 28.22
CA PHE A 680 -9.49 -6.81 29.09
C PHE A 680 -10.58 -5.94 29.71
N GLN A 681 -10.20 -4.83 30.36
CA GLN A 681 -11.18 -3.91 30.97
C GLN A 681 -12.17 -3.33 29.94
N HIS A 682 -11.67 -2.95 28.76
CA HIS A 682 -12.52 -2.46 27.68
C HIS A 682 -13.56 -3.50 27.24
N LEU A 683 -13.09 -4.73 26.99
CA LEU A 683 -13.95 -5.82 26.52
C LEU A 683 -14.88 -6.36 27.60
N CYS A 684 -14.54 -6.26 28.88
CA CYS A 684 -15.48 -6.57 29.96
C CYS A 684 -16.71 -5.67 29.91
N HIS A 685 -16.56 -4.39 29.51
CA HIS A 685 -17.69 -3.51 29.31
C HIS A 685 -18.44 -3.80 28.01
N GLU A 686 -17.71 -3.98 26.90
CA GLU A 686 -18.30 -4.19 25.56
C GLU A 686 -19.03 -5.55 25.45
N TRP A 687 -18.51 -6.59 26.09
CA TRP A 687 -19.05 -7.96 26.02
C TRP A 687 -19.82 -8.39 27.26
N ARG A 688 -20.16 -7.47 28.17
CA ARG A 688 -20.84 -7.77 29.44
C ARG A 688 -22.13 -8.58 29.31
N GLU A 689 -22.84 -8.45 28.18
CA GLU A 689 -24.11 -9.14 27.91
C GLU A 689 -23.92 -10.51 27.23
N ARG A 690 -22.70 -10.79 26.76
CA ARG A 690 -22.37 -12.00 25.97
C ARG A 690 -21.43 -12.96 26.70
N LEU A 691 -20.51 -12.45 27.52
CA LEU A 691 -19.44 -13.22 28.12
C LEU A 691 -19.22 -12.81 29.58
N THR A 692 -18.83 -13.78 30.41
CA THR A 692 -18.40 -13.51 31.79
C THR A 692 -17.02 -12.86 31.81
N VAL A 693 -16.70 -12.17 32.91
CA VAL A 693 -15.38 -11.53 33.11
C VAL A 693 -14.24 -12.55 32.94
N ALA A 694 -14.38 -13.76 33.48
CA ALA A 694 -13.40 -14.84 33.30
C ALA A 694 -13.24 -15.28 31.83
N GLN A 695 -14.34 -15.39 31.07
CA GLN A 695 -14.28 -15.74 29.64
C GLN A 695 -13.58 -14.66 28.81
N VAL A 696 -13.80 -13.38 29.13
CA VAL A 696 -13.08 -12.26 28.48
C VAL A 696 -11.58 -12.33 28.80
N ALA A 697 -11.21 -12.62 30.05
CA ALA A 697 -9.82 -12.79 30.45
C ALA A 697 -9.11 -13.87 29.61
N GLU A 698 -9.73 -15.04 29.46
CA GLU A 698 -9.14 -16.15 28.69
C GLU A 698 -8.96 -15.80 27.21
N LYS A 699 -9.96 -15.15 26.60
CA LYS A 699 -9.85 -14.67 25.21
C LYS A 699 -8.72 -13.65 25.04
N VAL A 700 -8.62 -12.65 25.91
CA VAL A 700 -7.56 -11.63 25.83
C VAL A 700 -6.17 -12.24 26.03
N LYS A 701 -6.01 -13.14 27.02
CA LYS A 701 -4.74 -13.83 27.24
C LYS A 701 -4.36 -14.70 26.04
N ALA A 702 -5.31 -15.44 25.47
CA ALA A 702 -5.08 -16.25 24.28
C ALA A 702 -4.60 -15.38 23.11
N PHE A 703 -5.26 -14.26 22.83
CA PHE A 703 -4.85 -13.32 21.78
C PHE A 703 -3.40 -12.86 21.97
N PHE A 704 -3.07 -12.30 23.14
CA PHE A 704 -1.74 -11.76 23.39
C PHE A 704 -0.63 -12.82 23.43
N ARG A 705 -0.93 -14.04 23.87
CA ARG A 705 0.02 -15.18 23.83
C ARG A 705 0.36 -15.53 22.39
N PHE A 706 -0.64 -15.67 21.54
CA PHE A 706 -0.42 -16.06 20.15
C PHE A 706 0.16 -14.93 19.29
N TYR A 707 -0.32 -13.70 19.48
CA TYR A 707 0.26 -12.51 18.86
C TYR A 707 1.76 -12.42 19.16
N SER A 708 2.16 -12.60 20.42
CA SER A 708 3.55 -12.46 20.84
C SER A 708 4.42 -13.62 20.36
N MET A 709 3.91 -14.85 20.41
CA MET A 709 4.60 -16.05 19.92
C MET A 709 4.88 -15.97 18.41
N ASN A 710 3.92 -15.48 17.63
CA ASN A 710 4.03 -15.44 16.17
C ASN A 710 4.59 -14.13 15.61
N ARG A 711 4.90 -13.13 16.45
CA ARG A 711 5.34 -11.81 15.96
C ARG A 711 6.57 -11.87 15.06
N HIS A 712 7.47 -12.82 15.30
CA HIS A 712 8.64 -13.06 14.47
C HIS A 712 8.32 -13.33 13.00
N LYS A 713 7.10 -13.77 12.66
CA LYS A 713 6.65 -13.95 11.26
C LYS A 713 6.46 -12.61 10.54
N MET A 714 6.09 -11.55 11.26
CA MET A 714 5.83 -10.22 10.69
C MET A 714 7.09 -9.52 10.19
N THR A 715 8.25 -9.89 10.74
CA THR A 715 9.55 -9.32 10.33
C THR A 715 9.94 -9.68 8.90
N THR A 716 9.40 -10.76 8.36
CA THR A 716 9.68 -11.28 7.01
C THR A 716 8.41 -11.42 6.18
N LEU A 717 7.30 -10.81 6.62
CA LEU A 717 6.05 -10.86 5.86
C LEU A 717 6.17 -9.97 4.63
N THR A 718 5.52 -10.39 3.54
CA THR A 718 5.46 -9.66 2.27
C THR A 718 5.01 -8.21 2.46
N PRO A 719 5.67 -7.23 1.81
CA PRO A 719 5.19 -5.86 1.76
C PRO A 719 3.76 -5.79 1.21
N ALA A 720 2.85 -5.21 1.99
CA ALA A 720 1.43 -5.19 1.66
C ALA A 720 0.89 -3.77 1.47
N TYR A 721 -0.06 -3.62 0.55
CA TYR A 721 -0.87 -2.41 0.38
C TYR A 721 -1.41 -1.95 1.74
N HIS A 722 -1.25 -0.67 2.06
CA HIS A 722 -1.77 -0.11 3.29
C HIS A 722 -3.22 0.32 3.13
N ALA A 723 -4.14 -0.29 3.89
CA ALA A 723 -5.55 0.09 3.93
C ALA A 723 -6.03 0.32 5.37
N GLU A 724 -5.93 -0.69 6.23
CA GLU A 724 -6.39 -0.62 7.62
C GLU A 724 -5.39 0.10 8.54
N ASN A 725 -5.92 1.00 9.38
CA ASN A 725 -5.12 1.78 10.35
C ASN A 725 -4.68 0.95 11.57
N TYR A 726 -5.01 -0.35 11.59
CA TYR A 726 -4.57 -1.30 12.62
C TYR A 726 -3.57 -2.35 12.12
N SER A 727 -3.04 -2.21 10.91
CA SER A 727 -2.10 -3.14 10.30
C SER A 727 -0.93 -3.55 11.24
N PRO A 728 -0.55 -4.84 11.31
CA PRO A 728 0.57 -5.31 12.11
C PRO A 728 1.93 -5.17 11.40
N GLU A 729 2.01 -4.51 10.25
CA GLU A 729 3.21 -4.42 9.41
C GLU A 729 4.42 -3.80 10.13
N ASP A 730 5.55 -4.52 10.17
CA ASP A 730 6.68 -4.21 11.04
C ASP A 730 7.75 -3.31 10.42
N ASN A 731 7.82 -3.13 9.09
CA ASN A 731 8.90 -2.35 8.49
C ASN A 731 8.70 -0.84 8.61
N ARG A 732 7.44 -0.38 8.67
CA ARG A 732 7.11 1.06 8.62
C ARG A 732 5.98 1.46 9.56
N PHE A 733 4.92 0.67 9.72
CA PHE A 733 3.71 1.11 10.42
C PHE A 733 3.69 0.80 11.92
N ASP A 734 4.10 -0.41 12.28
CA ASP A 734 3.92 -0.97 13.61
C ASP A 734 5.22 -1.55 14.15
N LEU A 735 6.19 -0.66 14.37
CA LEU A 735 7.48 -1.01 14.97
C LEU A 735 7.27 -1.58 16.38
N ARG A 736 7.59 -2.86 16.57
CA ARG A 736 7.41 -3.59 17.84
C ARG A 736 8.58 -4.53 18.10
N GLN A 737 8.69 -5.04 19.32
CA GLN A 737 9.55 -6.19 19.58
C GLN A 737 9.04 -7.39 18.77
N PHE A 738 9.92 -8.32 18.41
CA PHE A 738 9.54 -9.61 17.84
C PHE A 738 9.89 -10.80 18.76
N LEU A 739 10.75 -10.56 19.76
CA LEU A 739 11.03 -11.48 20.86
C LEU A 739 10.33 -10.97 22.12
N TYR A 740 9.27 -11.65 22.51
CA TYR A 740 8.47 -11.34 23.69
C TYR A 740 8.60 -12.45 24.75
N ASN A 741 8.41 -12.09 26.02
CA ASN A 741 8.00 -13.08 27.01
C ASN A 741 6.52 -13.44 26.78
N VAL A 742 6.26 -14.57 26.12
CA VAL A 742 4.92 -15.01 25.71
C VAL A 742 3.98 -15.33 26.88
N ARG A 743 4.52 -15.46 28.10
CA ARG A 743 3.73 -15.69 29.31
C ARG A 743 3.09 -14.42 29.87
N TRP A 744 3.57 -13.23 29.45
CA TRP A 744 3.06 -11.93 29.91
C TRP A 744 2.82 -11.88 31.43
N PRO A 745 3.80 -12.27 32.27
CA PRO A 745 3.55 -12.68 33.66
C PRO A 745 2.86 -11.61 34.48
N TRP A 746 3.36 -10.36 34.42
CA TRP A 746 2.79 -9.26 35.20
C TRP A 746 1.38 -8.90 34.72
N GLN A 747 1.18 -8.81 33.41
CA GLN A 747 -0.10 -8.40 32.83
C GLN A 747 -1.18 -9.46 33.05
N PHE A 748 -0.85 -10.74 32.92
CA PHE A 748 -1.81 -11.82 33.11
C PHE A 748 -2.15 -12.00 34.58
N GLN A 749 -1.17 -11.91 35.50
CA GLN A 749 -1.44 -11.87 36.94
C GLN A 749 -2.34 -10.69 37.34
N ARG A 750 -2.18 -9.52 36.71
CA ARG A 750 -3.07 -8.39 36.98
C ARG A 750 -4.49 -8.63 36.47
N ILE A 751 -4.65 -9.30 35.33
CA ILE A 751 -5.98 -9.71 34.84
C ILE A 751 -6.61 -10.70 35.82
N ASP A 752 -5.86 -11.70 36.28
CA ASP A 752 -6.34 -12.69 37.25
C ASP A 752 -6.83 -12.04 38.54
N ALA A 753 -6.03 -11.14 39.12
CA ALA A 753 -6.44 -10.39 40.32
C ALA A 753 -7.72 -9.58 40.10
N LEU A 754 -7.91 -8.96 38.93
CA LEU A 754 -9.13 -8.22 38.61
C LEU A 754 -10.36 -9.13 38.44
N VAL A 755 -10.18 -10.34 37.92
CA VAL A 755 -11.25 -11.35 37.83
C VAL A 755 -11.66 -11.77 39.25
N GLU A 756 -10.70 -12.10 40.11
CA GLU A 756 -10.93 -12.46 41.51
C GLU A 756 -11.63 -11.34 42.29
N GLU A 757 -11.15 -10.09 42.15
CA GLU A 757 -11.76 -8.90 42.76
C GLU A 757 -13.25 -8.75 42.33
N HIS A 758 -13.56 -8.97 41.06
CA HIS A 758 -14.92 -8.88 40.52
C HIS A 758 -15.82 -10.01 41.02
N GLU A 759 -15.34 -11.25 41.03
CA GLU A 759 -16.10 -12.42 41.51
C GLU A 759 -16.41 -12.30 43.01
N ALA A 760 -15.45 -11.83 43.82
CA ALA A 760 -15.66 -11.56 45.23
C ALA A 760 -16.71 -10.45 45.46
N ALA A 761 -16.67 -9.37 44.66
CA ALA A 761 -17.66 -8.31 44.74
C ALA A 761 -19.07 -8.77 44.32
N ALA A 762 -19.17 -9.62 43.29
CA ALA A 762 -20.44 -10.19 42.85
C ALA A 762 -21.05 -11.10 43.92
N ALA A 763 -20.25 -11.99 44.53
CA ALA A 763 -20.68 -12.86 45.62
C ALA A 763 -21.15 -12.06 46.85
N ALA A 764 -20.44 -10.98 47.21
CA ALA A 764 -20.84 -10.11 48.31
C ALA A 764 -22.16 -9.36 48.03
N ALA A 765 -22.38 -8.92 46.78
CA ALA A 765 -23.61 -8.25 46.37
C ALA A 765 -24.82 -9.21 46.34
N GLU A 766 -24.61 -10.47 45.95
CA GLU A 766 -25.63 -11.52 45.98
C GLU A 766 -26.02 -11.85 47.42
N GLY A 767 -25.04 -12.07 48.31
CA GLY A 767 -25.31 -12.29 49.75
C GLY A 767 -26.01 -11.11 50.43
N ALA A 768 -25.72 -9.87 50.03
CA ALA A 768 -26.42 -8.68 50.55
C ALA A 768 -27.87 -8.58 50.05
N ARG A 769 -28.17 -9.04 48.84
CA ARG A 769 -29.55 -9.11 48.31
C ARG A 769 -30.37 -10.18 49.01
N GLU A 770 -29.77 -11.34 49.29
CA GLU A 770 -30.41 -12.41 50.05
C GLU A 770 -30.68 -11.98 51.50
N ALA A 771 -29.76 -11.24 52.13
CA ALA A 771 -29.93 -10.75 53.50
C ALA A 771 -30.91 -9.55 53.63
N GLY A 772 -31.13 -8.77 52.56
CA GLY A 772 -32.02 -7.60 52.54
C GLY A 772 -33.45 -7.88 52.07
N GLY A 773 -33.74 -9.10 51.61
CA GLY A 773 -35.07 -9.57 51.20
C GLY A 773 -35.80 -10.44 52.25
N ALA A 774 -35.20 -10.62 53.43
CA ALA A 774 -35.74 -11.37 54.57
C ALA A 774 -36.45 -10.46 55.58
#